data_AF-A0A3E1DXN0-F1
#
_entry.id   AF-A0A3E1DXN0-F1
#
_cell.length_a   1.000
_cell.length_b   1.000
_cell.length_c   1.000
_cell.angle_alpha   90.00
_cell.angle_beta   90.00
_cell.angle_gamma   90.00
#
_symmetry.space_group_name_H-M   'P 1'
#
loop_
_entity.id
_entity.type
_entity.pdbx_description
1 polymer ?
#
loop_
_entity_poly.entity_id
_entity_poly.type
_entity_poly.pdbx_seq_one_letter_code
_entity_poly.pdbx_strand_id
1 'polypeptide(L)'
;MNPALSLLCLLAVGCFALAQAPAPNDALTDLSAEPAPKEKTVEPAIVTVPDSSPARLPEGKVLVELCENGLPDKNAWPKGSPTASENYFAEAFGFSALPHRYADTGIRADRANPLFFRASARIRLPAGSHRLLLRARGASCLFIDGTPVLTTPFPKGGSDNAPLSAQNNFLDLGPTFRFAPPGNRESWCTFEATGAEHVVVLETLVGYHVGKTKRRPELGETVAAISLEGSEEWSLLSPGRLPLAYTDAGWDSYQKRTDQELAALNADNRAKARADHYEYWQHRRELAAQWIASTPEQEVPPLPAGVPVFNAIDHFIGAKLAGFTQQTAQTQAGAVDFFAEVQPLLEAHCMDCHKGTKSKGGLHLDRRSSALEGGESGKPALVPAEPQRSEILARVQSEDPDEVMPPKGTKLSPKEIATLQKWIQEGAQWPEFRPVPTTLTPLTSDLAFLRRVTLDTVGVVPSAQEIAAFVNDSTPERRARVIDRLLADPRSADQAVGYWQDVLAENPNILNPTLNNTGPFRWWIHESLLDHKPADLMVTELVRLRGSERFGGPAGFGVASQNDVPMAAKGTILGAAFLGVEMKCARCHDAPAHRFKQEQLFQLSAMLGQKSIKVPTTSSVPADKLHAGGRKALIEVTLKPGAIVAPDWPFPEFVPGEVADWLAEDSSNPADRLAALLTAPQNERFAQVLVNRFWARLMGRGIVEPVADWENAVPTHPELLRWLGRELVRSGYDATHVIRLILNSHAYQRATDPTQREPNPLYTAPAPRRLQAEQVVDSLFAATGKPFHTEEASLDIDSNRDLGNSLSLGYPSRAWMLTSTSNERDRPSLSLPRIQAVADVLAAFGWRASRQDPASVRDQAANVLQPAILSNGVMGTWLTILSEDHGVTALACEPLSLEQFLDALFLRILTRHPNPSEKERYTALLAPEFATRLQVAAVPPKTEAAPRRPAYYVSWSNHLAPEATRIRMQQEVAARKGDPPTSRLVPQWRERLEDVLWALLNSPEFIFTP
;
A
#
# COMPACT_ATOMS: atom_id res chain seq x y z
N MET A 1 13.47 -61.43 -24.36
CA MET A 1 14.78 -60.79 -24.61
C MET A 1 14.76 -60.30 -26.06
N ASN A 2 14.96 -59.04 -26.43
CA ASN A 2 15.13 -57.77 -25.74
C ASN A 2 14.85 -56.66 -26.79
N PRO A 3 14.25 -55.50 -26.46
CA PRO A 3 13.56 -54.67 -27.45
C PRO A 3 14.18 -53.29 -27.76
N ALA A 4 13.67 -52.73 -28.87
CA ALA A 4 13.17 -51.36 -29.07
C ALA A 4 14.12 -50.17 -29.26
N LEU A 5 14.19 -49.71 -30.51
CA LEU A 5 14.20 -48.29 -30.87
C LEU A 5 13.42 -48.06 -32.19
N SER A 6 12.72 -46.93 -32.24
CA SER A 6 12.17 -46.22 -33.42
C SER A 6 10.87 -46.71 -34.05
N LEU A 7 9.84 -45.84 -34.04
CA LEU A 7 9.18 -45.43 -35.29
C LEU A 7 8.43 -44.09 -35.14
N LEU A 8 8.69 -43.21 -36.12
CA LEU A 8 7.98 -41.96 -36.42
C LEU A 8 6.82 -42.23 -37.41
N CYS A 9 5.74 -41.46 -37.24
CA CYS A 9 4.77 -40.92 -38.21
C CYS A 9 4.35 -41.73 -39.47
N LEU A 10 3.04 -42.05 -39.59
CA LEU A 10 2.08 -41.38 -40.49
C LEU A 10 0.69 -42.07 -40.48
N LEU A 11 -0.35 -41.24 -40.31
CA LEU A 11 -1.72 -41.27 -40.86
C LEU A 11 -2.56 -42.58 -40.81
N ALA A 12 -3.68 -42.51 -40.09
CA ALA A 12 -4.96 -43.01 -40.61
C ALA A 12 -6.14 -42.23 -40.01
N VAL A 13 -6.96 -41.73 -40.93
CA VAL A 13 -8.24 -41.04 -40.79
C VAL A 13 -9.24 -41.89 -39.99
N GLY A 14 -9.87 -41.28 -38.97
CA GLY A 14 -11.00 -41.88 -38.26
C GLY A 14 -12.10 -40.83 -38.07
N CYS A 15 -13.18 -40.99 -38.82
CA CYS A 15 -14.40 -40.20 -38.74
C CYS A 15 -14.92 -40.10 -37.30
N PHE A 16 -14.90 -38.91 -36.71
CA PHE A 16 -15.77 -38.58 -35.57
C PHE A 16 -17.08 -38.04 -36.14
N ALA A 17 -18.13 -38.86 -36.04
CA ALA A 17 -19.49 -38.41 -36.24
C ALA A 17 -19.80 -37.30 -35.23
N LEU A 18 -20.19 -36.13 -35.74
CA LEU A 18 -20.78 -35.04 -34.98
C LEU A 18 -22.11 -35.52 -34.38
N ALA A 19 -22.08 -35.97 -33.13
CA ALA A 19 -23.29 -36.04 -32.32
C ALA A 19 -23.65 -34.60 -31.90
N GLN A 20 -24.63 -34.01 -32.57
CA GLN A 20 -25.29 -32.79 -32.11
C GLN A 20 -25.89 -33.05 -30.73
N ALA A 21 -25.34 -32.40 -29.69
CA ALA A 21 -26.01 -32.28 -28.41
C ALA A 21 -27.19 -31.30 -28.57
N PRO A 22 -28.39 -31.60 -28.04
CA PRO A 22 -29.53 -30.70 -28.15
C PRO A 22 -29.27 -29.39 -27.39
N ALA A 23 -29.88 -28.30 -27.86
CA ALA A 23 -29.84 -27.00 -27.22
C ALA A 23 -30.44 -27.07 -25.79
N PRO A 24 -29.90 -26.34 -24.79
CA PRO A 24 -30.36 -26.45 -23.40
C PRO A 24 -31.81 -26.00 -23.14
N ASN A 25 -32.45 -25.31 -24.09
CA ASN A 25 -33.74 -24.63 -23.85
C ASN A 25 -34.96 -25.29 -24.51
N ASP A 26 -34.81 -26.38 -25.28
CA ASP A 26 -35.97 -27.11 -25.84
C ASP A 26 -36.50 -28.23 -24.92
N ALA A 27 -35.88 -28.43 -23.75
CA ALA A 27 -36.27 -29.47 -22.79
C ALA A 27 -37.03 -28.95 -21.55
N LEU A 28 -37.45 -27.67 -21.55
CA LEU A 28 -38.19 -27.07 -20.42
C LEU A 28 -39.70 -26.98 -20.62
N THR A 29 -40.25 -27.56 -21.70
CA THR A 29 -41.71 -27.54 -21.96
C THR A 29 -42.41 -28.88 -21.76
N ASP A 30 -41.72 -29.98 -21.42
CA ASP A 30 -42.40 -31.24 -21.08
C ASP A 30 -41.61 -32.14 -20.10
N LEU A 31 -41.34 -31.60 -18.91
CA LEU A 31 -41.09 -32.43 -17.73
C LEU A 31 -42.22 -32.18 -16.76
N SER A 32 -43.24 -33.04 -16.83
CA SER A 32 -44.16 -33.26 -15.72
C SER A 32 -43.37 -33.33 -14.41
N ALA A 33 -43.58 -32.34 -13.57
CA ALA A 33 -43.00 -32.21 -12.25
C ALA A 33 -43.14 -33.51 -11.47
N GLU A 34 -42.05 -34.26 -11.31
CA GLU A 34 -41.87 -34.97 -10.05
C GLU A 34 -41.41 -33.94 -9.02
N PRO A 35 -42.16 -33.76 -7.93
CA PRO A 35 -41.80 -32.76 -6.94
C PRO A 35 -40.46 -33.16 -6.34
N ALA A 36 -39.52 -32.21 -6.33
CA ALA A 36 -38.35 -32.28 -5.47
C ALA A 36 -38.81 -32.76 -4.08
N PRO A 37 -38.06 -33.64 -3.39
CA PRO A 37 -38.39 -33.99 -2.01
C PRO A 37 -38.61 -32.69 -1.26
N LYS A 38 -39.79 -32.55 -0.64
CA LYS A 38 -40.19 -31.35 0.11
C LYS A 38 -39.19 -31.11 1.25
N GLU A 39 -38.06 -30.49 0.94
CA GLU A 39 -37.39 -29.64 1.92
C GLU A 39 -38.45 -28.66 2.35
N LYS A 40 -38.68 -28.57 3.67
CA LYS A 40 -39.56 -27.56 4.24
C LYS A 40 -38.99 -26.21 3.80
N THR A 41 -39.54 -25.62 2.75
CA THR A 41 -39.46 -24.19 2.49
C THR A 41 -39.97 -23.54 3.76
N VAL A 42 -39.05 -23.04 4.57
CA VAL A 42 -39.40 -22.16 5.67
C VAL A 42 -39.94 -20.93 4.97
N GLU A 43 -41.27 -20.85 4.86
CA GLU A 43 -41.94 -19.69 4.29
C GLU A 43 -41.35 -18.44 4.96
N PRO A 44 -40.92 -17.43 4.19
CA PRO A 44 -40.54 -16.16 4.77
C PRO A 44 -41.69 -15.69 5.66
N ALA A 45 -41.39 -15.28 6.89
CA ALA A 45 -42.41 -14.69 7.74
C ALA A 45 -43.05 -13.54 6.97
N ILE A 46 -44.37 -13.57 6.79
CA ILE A 46 -45.14 -12.55 6.08
C ILE A 46 -44.65 -11.16 6.54
N VAL A 47 -44.00 -10.42 5.63
CA VAL A 47 -43.47 -9.09 5.94
C VAL A 47 -44.55 -8.05 5.68
N THR A 48 -44.75 -7.22 6.69
CA THR A 48 -45.50 -5.97 6.60
C THR A 48 -44.77 -5.08 5.60
N VAL A 49 -45.43 -4.71 4.50
CA VAL A 49 -44.90 -3.75 3.51
C VAL A 49 -44.28 -2.57 4.28
N PRO A 50 -42.99 -2.23 4.06
CA PRO A 50 -42.39 -1.04 4.64
C PRO A 50 -43.31 0.15 4.38
N ASP A 51 -43.46 1.06 5.35
CA ASP A 51 -44.32 2.24 5.17
C ASP A 51 -44.05 2.90 3.80
N SER A 52 -45.02 2.78 2.91
CA SER A 52 -44.91 3.19 1.50
C SER A 52 -45.17 4.67 1.31
N SER A 53 -45.25 5.43 2.41
CA SER A 53 -45.45 6.87 2.38
C SER A 53 -44.40 7.57 1.50
N PRO A 54 -44.79 8.61 0.73
CA PRO A 54 -43.85 9.37 -0.09
C PRO A 54 -42.70 10.01 0.70
N ALA A 55 -42.89 10.23 2.01
CA ALA A 55 -41.86 10.72 2.91
C ALA A 55 -40.76 9.68 3.16
N ARG A 56 -41.11 8.39 3.19
CA ARG A 56 -40.16 7.29 3.42
C ARG A 56 -39.52 6.77 2.14
N LEU A 57 -40.29 6.69 1.05
CA LEU A 57 -39.82 6.23 -0.26
C LEU A 57 -39.86 7.39 -1.27
N PRO A 58 -38.80 8.23 -1.35
CA PRO A 58 -38.76 9.37 -2.26
C PRO A 58 -38.78 8.92 -3.73
N GLU A 59 -39.32 9.76 -4.61
CA GLU A 59 -39.37 9.49 -6.04
C GLU A 59 -37.95 9.38 -6.64
N GLY A 60 -37.75 8.41 -7.53
CA GLY A 60 -36.51 8.26 -8.30
C GLY A 60 -35.32 7.66 -7.54
N LYS A 61 -35.50 7.15 -6.31
CA LYS A 61 -34.43 6.51 -5.53
C LYS A 61 -34.87 5.21 -4.88
N VAL A 62 -33.91 4.30 -4.68
CA VAL A 62 -34.06 3.09 -3.87
C VAL A 62 -33.56 3.39 -2.47
N LEU A 63 -34.41 3.26 -1.45
CA LEU A 63 -34.00 3.30 -0.05
C LEU A 63 -33.37 1.95 0.31
N VAL A 64 -32.14 1.97 0.82
CA VAL A 64 -31.45 0.79 1.34
C VAL A 64 -31.32 0.90 2.85
N GLU A 65 -31.78 -0.12 3.56
CA GLU A 65 -31.75 -0.24 5.02
C GLU A 65 -30.85 -1.43 5.41
N LEU A 66 -29.87 -1.18 6.29
CA LEU A 66 -29.04 -2.19 6.91
C LEU A 66 -29.50 -2.41 8.34
N CYS A 67 -29.83 -3.64 8.70
CA CYS A 67 -30.35 -4.01 10.01
C CYS A 67 -29.40 -5.01 10.66
N GLU A 68 -28.73 -4.59 11.74
CA GLU A 68 -27.71 -5.40 12.42
C GLU A 68 -28.19 -6.05 13.72
N ASN A 69 -29.35 -5.64 14.24
CA ASN A 69 -29.89 -6.07 15.53
C ASN A 69 -31.09 -7.02 15.38
N GLY A 70 -31.30 -7.90 16.37
CA GLY A 70 -32.49 -8.76 16.43
C GLY A 70 -32.53 -9.92 15.43
N LEU A 71 -31.38 -10.32 14.90
CA LEU A 71 -31.28 -11.38 13.89
C LEU A 71 -31.13 -12.77 14.53
N PRO A 72 -31.68 -13.83 13.89
CA PRO A 72 -31.51 -15.20 14.38
C PRO A 72 -30.05 -15.67 14.42
N ASP A 73 -29.72 -16.51 15.38
CA ASP A 73 -28.41 -17.17 15.56
C ASP A 73 -28.21 -18.41 14.65
N LYS A 74 -29.10 -18.59 13.68
CA LYS A 74 -29.16 -19.72 12.74
C LYS A 74 -29.74 -19.25 11.40
N ASN A 75 -29.68 -20.11 10.38
CA ASN A 75 -30.31 -19.84 9.09
C ASN A 75 -31.83 -19.83 9.20
N ALA A 76 -32.38 -18.66 9.48
CA ALA A 76 -33.82 -18.42 9.55
C ALA A 76 -34.08 -16.95 9.22
N TRP A 77 -35.26 -16.67 8.65
CA TRP A 77 -35.76 -15.32 8.54
C TRP A 77 -36.06 -14.74 9.94
N PRO A 78 -35.83 -13.43 10.17
CA PRO A 78 -36.13 -12.78 11.44
C PRO A 78 -37.64 -12.86 11.77
N LYS A 79 -37.96 -12.87 13.07
CA LYS A 79 -39.35 -12.80 13.53
C LYS A 79 -39.80 -11.34 13.49
N GLY A 80 -40.55 -10.97 12.45
CA GLY A 80 -40.98 -9.59 12.21
C GLY A 80 -39.95 -8.77 11.42
N SER A 81 -40.22 -7.49 11.23
CA SER A 81 -39.39 -6.59 10.43
C SER A 81 -38.24 -6.00 11.27
N PRO A 82 -36.97 -6.29 10.95
CA PRO A 82 -35.84 -5.71 11.66
C PRO A 82 -35.80 -4.19 11.52
N THR A 83 -35.30 -3.51 12.55
CA THR A 83 -35.11 -2.05 12.53
C THR A 83 -33.78 -1.70 11.88
N ALA A 84 -33.80 -0.72 10.98
CA ALA A 84 -32.60 -0.20 10.32
C ALA A 84 -31.68 0.47 11.35
N SER A 85 -30.41 0.05 11.36
CA SER A 85 -29.33 0.73 12.09
C SER A 85 -28.63 1.76 11.21
N GLU A 86 -28.66 1.58 9.89
CA GLU A 86 -28.10 2.50 8.91
C GLU A 86 -28.97 2.48 7.65
N ASN A 87 -29.01 3.59 6.91
CA ASN A 87 -29.64 3.65 5.60
C ASN A 87 -28.86 4.52 4.61
N TYR A 88 -29.06 4.26 3.33
CA TYR A 88 -28.54 5.07 2.22
C TYR A 88 -29.45 4.94 1.00
N PHE A 89 -29.17 5.70 -0.06
CA PHE A 89 -29.93 5.64 -1.30
C PHE A 89 -29.10 5.04 -2.43
N ALA A 90 -29.75 4.29 -3.32
CA ALA A 90 -29.18 3.78 -4.57
C ALA A 90 -30.05 4.16 -5.78
N GLU A 91 -29.48 4.10 -6.98
CA GLU A 91 -30.18 4.38 -8.24
C GLU A 91 -31.10 3.24 -8.67
N ALA A 92 -30.73 1.99 -8.36
CA ALA A 92 -31.43 0.80 -8.83
C ALA A 92 -31.29 -0.39 -7.87
N PHE A 93 -32.06 -1.45 -8.10
CA PHE A 93 -31.96 -2.73 -7.40
C PHE A 93 -30.76 -3.54 -7.93
N GLY A 94 -29.55 -2.98 -7.83
CA GLY A 94 -28.31 -3.65 -8.16
C GLY A 94 -27.21 -3.27 -7.17
N PHE A 95 -26.69 -4.27 -6.45
CA PHE A 95 -25.76 -4.07 -5.33
C PHE A 95 -24.59 -5.04 -5.42
N SER A 96 -23.37 -4.51 -5.46
CA SER A 96 -22.09 -5.25 -5.51
C SER A 96 -21.41 -5.35 -4.14
N ALA A 97 -21.61 -4.35 -3.28
CA ALA A 97 -20.92 -4.19 -2.02
C ALA A 97 -21.79 -3.46 -0.98
N LEU A 98 -21.45 -3.65 0.30
CA LEU A 98 -22.02 -2.88 1.41
C LEU A 98 -21.15 -1.65 1.68
N PRO A 99 -21.72 -0.52 2.14
CA PRO A 99 -20.91 0.54 2.73
C PRO A 99 -20.11 -0.03 3.90
N HIS A 100 -18.94 0.53 4.20
CA HIS A 100 -18.15 0.14 5.36
C HIS A 100 -18.78 0.68 6.64
N ARG A 101 -18.58 -0.03 7.75
CA ARG A 101 -18.92 0.49 9.08
C ARG A 101 -17.71 1.20 9.66
N TYR A 102 -17.93 2.37 10.24
CA TYR A 102 -16.90 3.15 10.92
C TYR A 102 -17.26 3.33 12.40
N ALA A 103 -16.24 3.38 13.25
CA ALA A 103 -16.34 3.63 14.68
C ALA A 103 -15.23 4.60 15.11
N ASP A 104 -15.31 5.13 16.34
CA ASP A 104 -14.31 6.02 16.94
C ASP A 104 -14.00 7.21 15.99
N THR A 105 -12.73 7.58 15.80
CA THR A 105 -12.22 8.58 14.85
C THR A 105 -12.32 8.18 13.36
N GLY A 106 -13.37 7.44 12.97
CA GLY A 106 -13.60 7.02 11.59
C GLY A 106 -12.71 5.85 11.14
N ILE A 107 -12.40 4.92 12.05
CA ILE A 107 -11.69 3.67 11.74
C ILE A 107 -12.68 2.56 11.37
N ARG A 108 -12.32 1.66 10.47
CA ARG A 108 -13.21 0.57 10.04
C ARG A 108 -13.54 -0.37 11.20
N ALA A 109 -14.81 -0.75 11.30
CA ALA A 109 -15.35 -1.66 12.29
C ALA A 109 -16.07 -2.85 11.63
N ASP A 110 -16.32 -3.90 12.41
CA ASP A 110 -17.03 -5.08 11.92
C ASP A 110 -18.53 -4.81 11.77
N ARG A 111 -19.10 -5.25 10.63
CA ARG A 111 -20.55 -5.36 10.49
C ARG A 111 -21.06 -6.61 11.21
N ALA A 112 -22.34 -6.60 11.58
CA ALA A 112 -22.98 -7.82 12.09
C ALA A 112 -22.88 -8.96 11.07
N ASN A 113 -22.66 -10.19 11.56
CA ASN A 113 -22.62 -11.38 10.74
C ASN A 113 -23.50 -12.48 11.36
N PRO A 114 -24.61 -12.89 10.72
CA PRO A 114 -25.18 -12.28 9.50
C PRO A 114 -25.74 -10.87 9.75
N LEU A 115 -26.00 -10.10 8.69
CA LEU A 115 -26.82 -8.89 8.73
C LEU A 115 -28.04 -9.02 7.81
N PHE A 116 -29.08 -8.23 8.07
CA PHE A 116 -30.26 -8.16 7.22
C PHE A 116 -30.23 -6.88 6.38
N PHE A 117 -30.44 -7.05 5.08
CA PHE A 117 -30.42 -5.98 4.09
C PHE A 117 -31.80 -5.88 3.46
N ARG A 118 -32.30 -4.65 3.33
CA ARG A 118 -33.56 -4.35 2.65
C ARG A 118 -33.37 -3.20 1.67
N ALA A 119 -33.82 -3.37 0.45
CA ALA A 119 -33.95 -2.30 -0.54
C ALA A 119 -35.42 -2.09 -0.89
N SER A 120 -35.89 -0.85 -0.99
CA SER A 120 -37.29 -0.53 -1.22
C SER A 120 -37.45 0.71 -2.11
N ALA A 121 -38.37 0.66 -3.07
CA ALA A 121 -38.69 1.80 -3.92
C ALA A 121 -40.11 1.71 -4.47
N ARG A 122 -40.60 2.85 -4.98
CA ARG A 122 -41.82 2.91 -5.79
C ARG A 122 -41.42 2.92 -7.26
N ILE A 123 -41.90 1.95 -8.03
CA ILE A 123 -41.53 1.76 -9.45
C ILE A 123 -42.82 1.65 -10.27
N ARG A 124 -42.93 2.47 -11.31
CA ARG A 124 -43.97 2.30 -12.34
C ARG A 124 -43.47 1.33 -13.40
N LEU A 125 -44.12 0.18 -13.50
CA LEU A 125 -43.89 -0.79 -14.55
C LEU A 125 -44.92 -0.56 -15.68
N PRO A 126 -44.53 -0.66 -16.96
CA PRO A 126 -45.50 -0.64 -18.07
C PRO A 126 -46.59 -1.70 -17.87
N ALA A 127 -47.76 -1.50 -18.48
CA ALA A 127 -48.76 -2.57 -18.49
C ALA A 127 -48.28 -3.69 -19.43
N GLY A 128 -48.39 -4.94 -19.00
CA GLY A 128 -48.00 -6.10 -19.80
C GLY A 128 -47.39 -7.25 -19.02
N SER A 129 -47.07 -8.31 -19.74
CA SER A 129 -46.50 -9.55 -19.19
C SER A 129 -44.97 -9.50 -19.24
N HIS A 130 -44.33 -9.19 -18.11
CA HIS A 130 -42.89 -8.94 -18.04
C HIS A 130 -42.16 -10.10 -17.37
N ARG A 131 -40.87 -10.29 -17.67
CA ARG A 131 -40.03 -11.28 -16.97
C ARG A 131 -39.23 -10.59 -15.88
N LEU A 132 -39.26 -11.14 -14.67
CA LEU A 132 -38.49 -10.67 -13.53
C LEU A 132 -37.40 -11.66 -13.17
N LEU A 133 -36.26 -11.15 -12.71
CA LEU A 133 -35.11 -11.91 -12.22
C LEU A 133 -34.74 -11.43 -10.82
N LEU A 134 -34.45 -12.37 -9.93
CA LEU A 134 -33.83 -12.16 -8.63
C LEU A 134 -32.51 -12.93 -8.59
N ARG A 135 -31.44 -12.25 -8.17
CA ARG A 135 -30.12 -12.84 -7.97
C ARG A 135 -29.52 -12.40 -6.64
N ALA A 136 -28.93 -13.31 -5.88
CA ALA A 136 -28.24 -12.99 -4.62
C ALA A 136 -27.35 -14.13 -4.11
N ARG A 137 -26.36 -13.81 -3.26
CA ARG A 137 -25.65 -14.81 -2.44
C ARG A 137 -26.42 -15.21 -1.19
N GLY A 138 -27.20 -14.32 -0.61
CA GLY A 138 -28.02 -14.62 0.57
C GLY A 138 -29.27 -15.43 0.25
N ALA A 139 -29.95 -15.91 1.29
CA ALA A 139 -31.38 -16.18 1.18
C ALA A 139 -32.10 -14.85 0.99
N SER A 140 -32.90 -14.73 -0.06
CA SER A 140 -33.46 -13.45 -0.50
C SER A 140 -34.92 -13.60 -0.93
N CYS A 141 -35.68 -12.52 -0.83
CA CYS A 141 -37.05 -12.46 -1.32
C CYS A 141 -37.31 -11.10 -1.98
N LEU A 142 -37.94 -11.14 -3.16
CA LEU A 142 -38.44 -9.98 -3.87
C LEU A 142 -39.96 -9.93 -3.67
N PHE A 143 -40.45 -8.83 -3.13
CA PHE A 143 -41.86 -8.54 -2.96
C PHE A 143 -42.30 -7.44 -3.91
N ILE A 144 -43.51 -7.57 -4.44
CA ILE A 144 -44.23 -6.51 -5.15
C ILE A 144 -45.59 -6.35 -4.48
N ASP A 145 -45.87 -5.13 -4.02
CA ASP A 145 -47.10 -4.78 -3.29
C ASP A 145 -47.38 -5.69 -2.08
N GLY A 146 -46.31 -6.09 -1.39
CA GLY A 146 -46.36 -6.98 -0.22
C GLY A 146 -46.52 -8.47 -0.52
N THR A 147 -46.63 -8.84 -1.79
CA THR A 147 -46.70 -10.25 -2.20
C THR A 147 -45.31 -10.75 -2.57
N PRO A 148 -44.82 -11.88 -2.02
CA PRO A 148 -43.56 -12.47 -2.42
C PRO A 148 -43.67 -13.00 -3.87
N VAL A 149 -42.81 -12.50 -4.76
CA VAL A 149 -42.80 -12.84 -6.18
C VAL A 149 -41.66 -13.80 -6.52
N LEU A 150 -40.46 -13.56 -5.99
CA LEU A 150 -39.28 -14.41 -6.20
C LEU A 150 -38.54 -14.66 -4.88
N THR A 151 -37.87 -15.81 -4.79
CA THR A 151 -37.03 -16.16 -3.63
C THR A 151 -35.74 -16.86 -4.06
N THR A 152 -34.66 -16.66 -3.30
CA THR A 152 -33.46 -17.51 -3.34
C THR A 152 -33.32 -18.25 -2.00
N PRO A 153 -32.92 -19.53 -2.01
CA PRO A 153 -32.80 -20.32 -0.79
C PRO A 153 -31.53 -19.95 -0.01
N PHE A 154 -31.47 -20.39 1.27
CA PHE A 154 -30.21 -20.42 1.99
C PHE A 154 -29.17 -21.28 1.25
N PRO A 155 -27.90 -20.84 1.18
CA PRO A 155 -26.84 -21.63 0.57
C PRO A 155 -26.72 -23.01 1.23
N LYS A 156 -26.42 -24.04 0.42
CA LYS A 156 -26.20 -25.41 0.91
C LYS A 156 -24.90 -25.47 1.71
N GLY A 157 -24.84 -26.41 2.66
CA GLY A 157 -23.62 -26.68 3.43
C GLY A 157 -22.54 -27.39 2.62
N GLY A 158 -21.27 -27.06 2.88
CA GLY A 158 -20.09 -27.64 2.23
C GLY A 158 -19.09 -26.57 1.80
N SER A 159 -17.80 -26.76 2.05
CA SER A 159 -16.74 -25.83 1.64
C SER A 159 -15.72 -26.44 0.69
N ASP A 160 -15.84 -27.73 0.38
CA ASP A 160 -14.84 -28.52 -0.35
C ASP A 160 -15.55 -29.61 -1.19
N ASN A 161 -14.90 -30.05 -2.27
CA ASN A 161 -15.35 -31.14 -3.16
C ASN A 161 -16.62 -30.88 -3.99
N ALA A 162 -16.97 -29.63 -4.25
CA ALA A 162 -18.03 -29.33 -5.21
C ALA A 162 -17.59 -29.74 -6.64
N PRO A 163 -18.37 -30.54 -7.39
CA PRO A 163 -18.01 -30.89 -8.76
C PRO A 163 -18.16 -29.66 -9.67
N LEU A 164 -17.23 -29.49 -10.61
CA LEU A 164 -17.32 -28.42 -11.62
C LEU A 164 -18.59 -28.50 -12.48
N SER A 165 -19.11 -29.72 -12.68
CA SER A 165 -20.37 -29.94 -13.40
C SER A 165 -21.60 -29.29 -12.72
N ALA A 166 -21.52 -28.91 -11.44
CA ALA A 166 -22.57 -28.12 -10.80
C ALA A 166 -22.76 -26.75 -11.48
N GLN A 167 -21.72 -26.21 -12.13
CA GLN A 167 -21.78 -24.95 -12.89
C GLN A 167 -22.44 -25.12 -14.27
N ASN A 168 -22.77 -26.34 -14.70
CA ASN A 168 -23.53 -26.57 -15.94
C ASN A 168 -25.01 -26.19 -15.80
N ASN A 169 -25.50 -26.05 -14.58
CA ASN A 169 -26.84 -25.55 -14.33
C ASN A 169 -26.78 -24.03 -14.19
N PHE A 170 -26.98 -23.33 -15.30
CA PHE A 170 -27.00 -21.87 -15.38
C PHE A 170 -28.25 -21.42 -16.14
N LEU A 171 -28.75 -20.24 -15.80
CA LEU A 171 -29.85 -19.62 -16.51
C LEU A 171 -29.33 -18.88 -17.76
N ASP A 172 -30.04 -19.03 -18.90
CA ASP A 172 -29.83 -18.23 -20.10
C ASP A 172 -31.17 -17.76 -20.67
N LEU A 173 -31.51 -16.49 -20.42
CA LEU A 173 -32.80 -15.89 -20.77
C LEU A 173 -32.74 -14.92 -21.95
N GLY A 174 -31.63 -14.90 -22.70
CA GLY A 174 -31.49 -14.04 -23.87
C GLY A 174 -30.04 -13.86 -24.34
N PRO A 175 -29.85 -13.30 -25.54
CA PRO A 175 -28.53 -13.21 -26.19
C PRO A 175 -27.53 -12.33 -25.43
N THR A 176 -28.01 -11.39 -24.62
CA THR A 176 -27.19 -10.44 -23.83
C THR A 176 -27.29 -10.68 -22.31
N PHE A 177 -27.92 -11.79 -21.89
CA PHE A 177 -28.22 -12.06 -20.47
C PHE A 177 -26.96 -12.29 -19.65
N ARG A 178 -26.68 -11.47 -18.64
CA ARG A 178 -25.50 -11.66 -17.77
C ARG A 178 -25.60 -12.93 -16.92
N PHE A 179 -24.62 -13.84 -17.01
CA PHE A 179 -24.58 -15.05 -16.18
C PHE A 179 -24.26 -14.75 -14.72
N ALA A 180 -24.72 -15.62 -13.80
CA ALA A 180 -24.50 -15.46 -12.38
C ALA A 180 -23.01 -15.57 -12.00
N PRO A 181 -22.48 -14.64 -11.18
CA PRO A 181 -21.12 -14.74 -10.67
C PRO A 181 -21.02 -15.83 -9.58
N PRO A 182 -19.79 -16.21 -9.17
CA PRO A 182 -19.56 -17.26 -8.18
C PRO A 182 -20.33 -17.05 -6.85
N GLY A 183 -20.96 -18.12 -6.37
CA GLY A 183 -21.71 -18.15 -5.11
C GLY A 183 -23.15 -17.62 -5.18
N ASN A 184 -23.53 -16.95 -6.26
CA ASN A 184 -24.87 -16.39 -6.45
C ASN A 184 -25.88 -17.48 -6.87
N ARG A 185 -27.13 -17.30 -6.42
CA ARG A 185 -28.31 -18.06 -6.82
C ARG A 185 -29.28 -17.15 -7.55
N GLU A 186 -30.06 -17.72 -8.46
CA GLU A 186 -31.02 -16.99 -9.28
C GLU A 186 -32.39 -17.67 -9.33
N SER A 187 -33.42 -16.86 -9.49
CA SER A 187 -34.81 -17.27 -9.70
C SER A 187 -35.47 -16.26 -10.63
N TRP A 188 -36.39 -16.71 -11.48
CA TRP A 188 -37.09 -15.84 -12.42
C TRP A 188 -38.55 -16.27 -12.57
N CYS A 189 -39.42 -15.34 -12.97
CA CYS A 189 -40.83 -15.60 -13.27
C CYS A 189 -41.36 -14.59 -14.29
N THR A 190 -42.57 -14.86 -14.80
CA THR A 190 -43.39 -13.85 -15.47
C THR A 190 -44.23 -13.09 -14.43
N PHE A 191 -44.41 -11.78 -14.62
CA PHE A 191 -45.16 -10.89 -13.76
C PHE A 191 -46.07 -10.00 -14.61
N GLU A 192 -47.36 -10.00 -14.29
CA GLU A 192 -48.36 -9.16 -14.95
C GLU A 192 -48.40 -7.79 -14.28
N ALA A 193 -47.91 -6.76 -14.98
CA ALA A 193 -47.94 -5.39 -14.52
C ALA A 193 -49.17 -4.65 -15.07
N THR A 194 -49.76 -3.78 -14.25
CA THR A 194 -51.02 -3.07 -14.59
C THR A 194 -50.78 -1.68 -15.20
N GLY A 195 -49.53 -1.22 -15.29
CA GLY A 195 -49.20 0.18 -15.61
C GLY A 195 -49.18 1.13 -14.39
N ALA A 196 -49.58 0.62 -13.22
CA ALA A 196 -49.58 1.37 -11.97
C ALA A 196 -48.17 1.49 -11.35
N GLU A 197 -48.07 2.35 -10.34
CA GLU A 197 -46.91 2.39 -9.47
C GLU A 197 -46.99 1.22 -8.48
N HIS A 198 -45.91 0.48 -8.35
CA HIS A 198 -45.77 -0.69 -7.47
C HIS A 198 -44.75 -0.41 -6.37
N VAL A 199 -44.99 -0.94 -5.17
CA VAL A 199 -43.98 -0.95 -4.10
C VAL A 199 -43.14 -2.20 -4.25
N VAL A 200 -41.87 -2.02 -4.62
CA VAL A 200 -40.90 -3.12 -4.79
C VAL A 200 -40.00 -3.18 -3.56
N VAL A 201 -39.85 -4.37 -2.97
CA VAL A 201 -39.00 -4.59 -1.80
C VAL A 201 -38.12 -5.83 -2.04
N LEU A 202 -36.81 -5.66 -1.93
CA LEU A 202 -35.85 -6.75 -1.96
C LEU A 202 -35.25 -6.91 -0.56
N GLU A 203 -35.41 -8.09 0.02
CA GLU A 203 -34.81 -8.45 1.30
C GLU A 203 -33.78 -9.56 1.12
N THR A 204 -32.64 -9.46 1.80
CA THR A 204 -31.62 -10.51 1.80
C THR A 204 -30.92 -10.63 3.16
N LEU A 205 -30.63 -11.86 3.56
CA LEU A 205 -29.72 -12.13 4.67
C LEU A 205 -28.29 -12.24 4.13
N VAL A 206 -27.45 -11.29 4.52
CA VAL A 206 -26.04 -11.22 4.11
C VAL A 206 -25.17 -11.95 5.13
N GLY A 207 -24.45 -12.97 4.66
CA GLY A 207 -23.84 -13.98 5.53
C GLY A 207 -24.84 -15.04 5.98
N TYR A 208 -24.33 -16.19 6.41
CA TYR A 208 -25.15 -17.35 6.79
C TYR A 208 -24.33 -18.33 7.64
N HIS A 209 -25.00 -19.31 8.23
CA HIS A 209 -24.41 -20.35 9.05
C HIS A 209 -24.22 -21.65 8.25
N VAL A 210 -23.11 -22.35 8.50
CA VAL A 210 -22.93 -23.77 8.14
C VAL A 210 -22.51 -24.51 9.40
N GLY A 211 -23.41 -25.27 10.01
CA GLY A 211 -23.18 -25.81 11.34
C GLY A 211 -23.02 -24.69 12.37
N LYS A 212 -21.87 -24.62 13.05
CA LYS A 212 -21.56 -23.57 14.05
C LYS A 212 -20.75 -22.40 13.49
N THR A 213 -20.35 -22.45 12.22
CA THR A 213 -19.49 -21.42 11.61
C THR A 213 -20.32 -20.42 10.81
N LYS A 214 -19.90 -19.16 10.84
CA LYS A 214 -20.50 -18.07 10.08
C LYS A 214 -19.70 -17.83 8.81
N ARG A 215 -20.36 -17.78 7.66
CA ARG A 215 -19.77 -17.43 6.36
C ARG A 215 -19.64 -15.93 6.20
N ARG A 216 -18.84 -15.49 5.24
CA ARG A 216 -18.51 -14.06 5.10
C ARG A 216 -19.76 -13.25 4.76
N PRO A 217 -19.96 -12.06 5.37
CA PRO A 217 -21.15 -11.24 5.13
C PRO A 217 -20.98 -10.39 3.86
N GLU A 218 -21.04 -11.04 2.70
CA GLU A 218 -20.87 -10.40 1.38
C GLU A 218 -22.13 -10.51 0.52
N LEU A 219 -22.49 -9.42 -0.17
CA LEU A 219 -23.65 -9.39 -1.07
C LEU A 219 -23.43 -10.21 -2.34
N GLY A 220 -22.20 -10.26 -2.84
CA GLY A 220 -21.94 -10.63 -4.24
C GLY A 220 -22.75 -9.73 -5.18
N GLU A 221 -23.24 -10.27 -6.29
CA GLU A 221 -24.16 -9.55 -7.19
C GLU A 221 -25.61 -9.74 -6.74
N THR A 222 -26.08 -8.86 -5.85
CA THR A 222 -27.48 -8.87 -5.38
C THR A 222 -28.32 -7.94 -6.26
N VAL A 223 -29.20 -8.51 -7.08
CA VAL A 223 -29.90 -7.82 -8.17
C VAL A 223 -31.36 -8.22 -8.25
N ALA A 224 -32.23 -7.25 -8.53
CA ALA A 224 -33.55 -7.48 -9.12
C ALA A 224 -33.60 -6.80 -10.50
N ALA A 225 -33.97 -7.55 -11.53
CA ALA A 225 -33.96 -7.08 -12.93
C ALA A 225 -35.26 -7.45 -13.66
N ILE A 226 -35.54 -6.73 -14.74
CA ILE A 226 -36.73 -6.88 -15.57
C ILE A 226 -36.36 -6.94 -17.05
N SER A 227 -37.06 -7.81 -17.79
CA SER A 227 -37.15 -7.80 -19.24
C SER A 227 -38.60 -7.53 -19.63
N LEU A 228 -38.83 -6.44 -20.37
CA LEU A 228 -40.17 -6.01 -20.76
C LEU A 228 -40.79 -6.99 -21.76
N GLU A 229 -42.12 -6.96 -21.85
CA GLU A 229 -42.88 -7.80 -22.78
C GLU A 229 -42.37 -7.62 -24.21
N GLY A 230 -42.09 -8.72 -24.91
CA GLY A 230 -41.56 -8.70 -26.28
C GLY A 230 -40.08 -8.31 -26.42
N SER A 231 -39.36 -8.04 -25.32
CA SER A 231 -37.92 -7.76 -25.34
C SER A 231 -37.09 -8.97 -24.89
N GLU A 232 -35.92 -9.13 -25.48
CA GLU A 232 -34.89 -10.07 -25.00
C GLU A 232 -33.82 -9.39 -24.11
N GLU A 233 -33.91 -8.06 -23.99
CA GLU A 233 -32.97 -7.27 -23.20
C GLU A 233 -33.39 -7.25 -21.73
N TRP A 234 -32.39 -7.19 -20.86
CA TRP A 234 -32.56 -7.11 -19.42
C TRP A 234 -32.08 -5.76 -18.90
N SER A 235 -32.79 -5.23 -17.92
CA SER A 235 -32.43 -3.99 -17.22
C SER A 235 -32.62 -4.15 -15.72
N LEU A 236 -31.79 -3.47 -14.92
CA LEU A 236 -32.00 -3.42 -13.48
C LEU A 236 -33.35 -2.76 -13.19
N LEU A 237 -34.11 -3.31 -12.22
CA LEU A 237 -35.28 -2.61 -11.70
C LEU A 237 -34.81 -1.28 -11.10
N SER A 238 -35.40 -0.18 -11.54
CA SER A 238 -35.05 1.15 -11.07
C SER A 238 -36.30 2.04 -11.02
N PRO A 239 -36.41 2.93 -10.02
CA PRO A 239 -37.39 4.02 -10.01
C PRO A 239 -37.04 5.14 -11.01
N GLY A 240 -35.86 5.10 -11.64
CA GLY A 240 -35.43 6.06 -12.66
C GLY A 240 -36.17 5.90 -13.99
N ARG A 241 -36.14 6.95 -14.82
CA ARG A 241 -36.84 6.98 -16.12
C ARG A 241 -36.09 6.27 -17.25
N LEU A 242 -34.78 6.05 -17.09
CA LEU A 242 -33.93 5.42 -18.10
C LEU A 242 -33.64 3.97 -17.71
N PRO A 243 -33.88 3.00 -18.60
CA PRO A 243 -33.48 1.61 -18.36
C PRO A 243 -31.97 1.50 -18.18
N LEU A 244 -31.55 0.84 -17.10
CA LEU A 244 -30.14 0.54 -16.84
C LEU A 244 -29.85 -0.88 -17.33
N ALA A 245 -29.17 -1.00 -18.47
CA ALA A 245 -28.91 -2.28 -19.11
C ALA A 245 -28.17 -3.25 -18.17
N TYR A 246 -28.70 -4.47 -18.03
CA TYR A 246 -28.14 -5.55 -17.23
C TYR A 246 -27.50 -6.61 -18.15
N THR A 247 -26.43 -6.17 -18.81
CA THR A 247 -25.50 -6.97 -19.61
C THR A 247 -24.14 -6.96 -18.92
N ASP A 248 -23.14 -7.70 -19.42
CA ASP A 248 -21.78 -7.63 -18.85
C ASP A 248 -21.20 -6.20 -18.90
N ALA A 249 -21.26 -5.54 -20.06
CA ALA A 249 -20.78 -4.16 -20.20
C ALA A 249 -21.63 -3.14 -19.43
N GLY A 250 -22.95 -3.36 -19.36
CA GLY A 250 -23.87 -2.51 -18.61
C GLY A 250 -23.64 -2.59 -17.11
N TRP A 251 -23.46 -3.82 -16.58
CA TRP A 251 -23.13 -4.05 -15.17
C TRP A 251 -21.77 -3.47 -14.81
N ASP A 252 -20.72 -3.69 -15.61
CA ASP A 252 -19.38 -3.15 -15.32
C ASP A 252 -19.40 -1.62 -15.24
N SER A 253 -20.17 -0.97 -16.12
CA SER A 253 -20.33 0.49 -16.12
C SER A 253 -21.14 0.97 -14.91
N TYR A 254 -22.22 0.26 -14.57
CA TYR A 254 -23.05 0.57 -13.40
C TYR A 254 -22.27 0.38 -12.10
N GLN A 255 -21.58 -0.75 -11.94
CA GLN A 255 -20.78 -1.08 -10.76
C GLN A 255 -19.67 -0.04 -10.53
N LYS A 256 -18.96 0.39 -11.58
CA LYS A 256 -17.94 1.45 -11.44
C LYS A 256 -18.52 2.76 -10.89
N ARG A 257 -19.73 3.14 -11.31
CA ARG A 257 -20.41 4.34 -10.78
C ARG A 257 -20.85 4.14 -9.34
N THR A 258 -21.47 3.01 -9.00
CA THR A 258 -21.93 2.75 -7.64
C THR A 258 -20.79 2.57 -6.65
N ASP A 259 -19.66 1.99 -7.06
CA ASP A 259 -18.46 1.89 -6.23
C ASP A 259 -17.90 3.29 -5.90
N GLN A 260 -17.98 4.26 -6.83
CA GLN A 260 -17.63 5.66 -6.58
C GLN A 260 -18.60 6.33 -5.59
N GLU A 261 -19.91 6.10 -5.74
CA GLU A 261 -20.93 6.60 -4.81
C GLU A 261 -20.74 6.03 -3.40
N LEU A 262 -20.45 4.73 -3.28
CA LEU A 262 -20.13 4.08 -2.02
C LEU A 262 -18.82 4.62 -1.42
N ALA A 263 -17.80 4.89 -2.23
CA ALA A 263 -16.57 5.51 -1.76
C ALA A 263 -16.83 6.91 -1.16
N ALA A 264 -17.68 7.72 -1.80
CA ALA A 264 -18.10 9.02 -1.28
C ALA A 264 -18.90 8.89 0.03
N LEU A 265 -19.87 7.98 0.08
CA LEU A 265 -20.63 7.69 1.31
C LEU A 265 -19.72 7.24 2.46
N ASN A 266 -18.74 6.39 2.16
CA ASN A 266 -17.75 5.92 3.13
C ASN A 266 -16.87 7.08 3.64
N ALA A 267 -16.45 7.99 2.75
CA ALA A 267 -15.70 9.19 3.15
C ALA A 267 -16.53 10.10 4.07
N ASP A 268 -17.80 10.33 3.75
CA ASP A 268 -18.72 11.10 4.59
C ASP A 268 -18.92 10.45 5.97
N ASN A 269 -19.10 9.13 6.01
CA ASN A 269 -19.26 8.39 7.26
C ASN A 269 -17.99 8.44 8.13
N ARG A 270 -16.79 8.33 7.53
CA ARG A 270 -15.52 8.53 8.25
C ARG A 270 -15.39 9.95 8.79
N ALA A 271 -15.74 10.95 7.99
CA ALA A 271 -15.65 12.35 8.39
C ALA A 271 -16.60 12.68 9.55
N LYS A 272 -17.84 12.17 9.52
CA LYS A 272 -18.80 12.30 10.64
C LYS A 272 -18.28 11.66 11.92
N ALA A 273 -17.81 10.42 11.84
CA ALA A 273 -17.23 9.72 12.99
C ALA A 273 -16.01 10.48 13.57
N ARG A 274 -15.15 11.06 12.72
CA ARG A 274 -14.05 11.94 13.20
C ARG A 274 -14.54 13.21 13.90
N ALA A 275 -15.62 13.81 13.41
CA ALA A 275 -16.16 15.04 13.97
C ALA A 275 -16.64 14.85 15.42
N ASP A 276 -17.15 13.66 15.75
CA ASP A 276 -17.57 13.31 17.12
C ASP A 276 -16.42 13.35 18.14
N HIS A 277 -15.17 13.26 17.68
CA HIS A 277 -13.96 13.32 18.51
C HIS A 277 -13.18 14.63 18.36
N TYR A 278 -13.76 15.63 17.68
CA TYR A 278 -13.06 16.87 17.33
C TYR A 278 -12.52 17.64 18.54
N GLU A 279 -13.31 17.76 19.62
CA GLU A 279 -12.96 18.55 20.80
C GLU A 279 -11.67 18.05 21.48
N TYR A 280 -11.54 16.72 21.67
CA TYR A 280 -10.34 16.12 22.25
C TYR A 280 -9.09 16.41 21.41
N TRP A 281 -9.18 16.24 20.08
CA TRP A 281 -8.05 16.46 19.19
C TRP A 281 -7.70 17.93 19.03
N GLN A 282 -8.69 18.82 19.02
CA GLN A 282 -8.45 20.26 19.05
C GLN A 282 -7.71 20.65 20.34
N HIS A 283 -8.15 20.16 21.49
CA HIS A 283 -7.49 20.43 22.77
C HIS A 283 -6.03 19.97 22.78
N ARG A 284 -5.73 18.76 22.30
CA ARG A 284 -4.33 18.29 22.17
C ARG A 284 -3.47 19.20 21.30
N ARG A 285 -4.02 19.73 20.20
CA ARG A 285 -3.29 20.63 19.30
C ARG A 285 -3.08 22.02 19.89
N GLU A 286 -4.03 22.51 20.68
CA GLU A 286 -3.86 23.75 21.45
C GLU A 286 -2.73 23.62 22.47
N LEU A 287 -2.67 22.50 23.20
CA LEU A 287 -1.55 22.20 24.11
C LEU A 287 -0.21 22.09 23.38
N ALA A 288 -0.19 21.51 22.18
CA ALA A 288 1.00 21.48 21.33
C ALA A 288 1.45 22.88 20.89
N ALA A 289 0.51 23.73 20.47
CA ALA A 289 0.81 25.11 20.10
C ALA A 289 1.34 25.92 21.29
N GLN A 290 0.77 25.74 22.48
CA GLN A 290 1.25 26.37 23.72
C GLN A 290 2.66 25.92 24.08
N TRP A 291 2.95 24.62 23.97
CA TRP A 291 4.28 24.09 24.22
C TRP A 291 5.31 24.65 23.23
N ILE A 292 4.99 24.69 21.93
CA ILE A 292 5.85 25.30 20.90
C ILE A 292 6.15 26.76 21.23
N ALA A 293 5.14 27.53 21.62
CA ALA A 293 5.29 28.94 21.99
C ALA A 293 6.11 29.15 23.28
N SER A 294 6.12 28.17 24.19
CA SER A 294 6.87 28.22 25.45
C SER A 294 8.34 27.82 25.33
N THR A 295 8.75 27.24 24.20
CA THR A 295 10.11 26.75 23.97
C THR A 295 10.90 27.66 23.03
N PRO A 296 12.23 27.76 23.17
CA PRO A 296 13.06 28.58 22.28
C PRO A 296 12.83 28.23 20.80
N GLU A 297 12.68 29.25 19.96
CA GLU A 297 12.49 29.06 18.53
C GLU A 297 13.80 28.62 17.85
N GLN A 298 13.70 27.80 16.81
CA GLN A 298 14.84 27.49 15.96
C GLN A 298 14.94 28.56 14.88
N GLU A 299 15.90 29.49 15.03
CA GLU A 299 16.11 30.57 14.07
C GLU A 299 16.54 30.03 12.70
N VAL A 300 16.01 30.66 11.65
CA VAL A 300 16.44 30.41 10.27
C VAL A 300 17.71 31.22 10.02
N PRO A 301 18.83 30.59 9.61
CA PRO A 301 20.09 31.30 9.44
C PRO A 301 20.03 32.32 8.30
N PRO A 302 20.89 33.35 8.32
CA PRO A 302 20.98 34.29 7.20
C PRO A 302 21.46 33.56 5.94
N LEU A 303 20.90 33.93 4.78
CA LEU A 303 21.28 33.35 3.49
C LEU A 303 22.70 33.80 3.10
N PRO A 304 23.63 32.88 2.80
CA PRO A 304 24.95 33.27 2.30
C PRO A 304 24.87 33.92 0.92
N ALA A 305 25.82 34.82 0.63
CA ALA A 305 25.87 35.53 -0.64
C ALA A 305 26.00 34.56 -1.83
N GLY A 306 25.17 34.75 -2.86
CA GLY A 306 25.20 33.96 -4.10
C GLY A 306 24.48 32.60 -4.04
N VAL A 307 23.88 32.23 -2.91
CA VAL A 307 23.08 31.00 -2.80
C VAL A 307 21.63 31.27 -3.26
N PRO A 308 21.09 30.52 -4.24
CA PRO A 308 19.69 30.65 -4.65
C PRO A 308 18.73 30.21 -3.54
N VAL A 309 17.62 30.93 -3.35
CA VAL A 309 16.63 30.69 -2.29
C VAL A 309 15.20 30.69 -2.82
N PHE A 310 14.37 29.78 -2.30
CA PHE A 310 12.91 29.86 -2.39
C PHE A 310 12.26 29.93 -1.01
N ASN A 311 12.74 29.14 -0.04
CA ASN A 311 12.20 29.12 1.33
C ASN A 311 13.28 28.87 2.39
N ALA A 312 12.86 28.75 3.66
CA ALA A 312 13.76 28.57 4.81
C ALA A 312 14.69 27.35 4.71
N ILE A 313 14.29 26.28 4.01
CA ILE A 313 15.16 25.09 3.83
C ILE A 313 16.45 25.49 3.10
N ASP A 314 16.35 26.33 2.08
CA ASP A 314 17.50 26.76 1.28
C ASP A 314 18.47 27.62 2.12
N HIS A 315 17.99 28.32 3.15
CA HIS A 315 18.84 29.03 4.10
C HIS A 315 19.70 28.06 4.91
N PHE A 316 19.10 27.00 5.48
CA PHE A 316 19.84 26.01 6.25
C PHE A 316 20.87 25.25 5.39
N ILE A 317 20.47 24.83 4.18
CA ILE A 317 21.38 24.18 3.23
C ILE A 317 22.53 25.14 2.84
N GLY A 318 22.21 26.39 2.52
CA GLY A 318 23.19 27.41 2.18
C GLY A 318 24.19 27.66 3.30
N ALA A 319 23.70 27.86 4.53
CA ALA A 319 24.54 28.09 5.70
C ALA A 319 25.47 26.90 5.99
N LYS A 320 24.96 25.67 5.92
CA LYS A 320 25.78 24.46 6.08
C LYS A 320 26.86 24.38 5.00
N LEU A 321 26.51 24.68 3.75
CA LEU A 321 27.44 24.66 2.64
C LEU A 321 28.57 25.69 2.78
N ALA A 322 28.24 26.91 3.21
CA ALA A 322 29.22 27.97 3.46
C ALA A 322 30.19 27.58 4.58
N GLY A 323 29.66 27.05 5.70
CA GLY A 323 30.47 26.57 6.82
C GLY A 323 31.38 25.41 6.42
N PHE A 324 30.85 24.42 5.68
CA PHE A 324 31.64 23.28 5.22
C PHE A 324 32.73 23.67 4.22
N THR A 325 32.44 24.59 3.30
CA THR A 325 33.44 25.12 2.36
C THR A 325 34.58 25.80 3.11
N GLN A 326 34.27 26.61 4.13
CA GLN A 326 35.28 27.27 4.96
C GLN A 326 36.13 26.24 5.74
N GLN A 327 35.50 25.23 6.34
CA GLN A 327 36.20 24.16 7.06
C GLN A 327 37.10 23.32 6.14
N THR A 328 36.63 23.00 4.94
CA THR A 328 37.39 22.23 3.96
C THR A 328 38.61 23.00 3.47
N ALA A 329 38.47 24.32 3.20
CA ALA A 329 39.58 25.17 2.81
C ALA A 329 40.66 25.25 3.91
N GLN A 330 40.27 25.29 5.18
CA GLN A 330 41.21 25.22 6.32
C GLN A 330 41.90 23.86 6.43
N THR A 331 41.18 22.77 6.17
CA THR A 331 41.73 21.41 6.24
C THR A 331 42.72 21.13 5.10
N GLN A 332 42.44 21.59 3.88
CA GLN A 332 43.35 21.47 2.73
C GLN A 332 44.66 22.27 2.89
N ALA A 333 44.68 23.25 3.79
CA ALA A 333 45.90 23.97 4.13
C ALA A 333 46.82 23.20 5.10
N GLY A 334 46.30 22.17 5.78
CA GLY A 334 47.06 21.28 6.66
C GLY A 334 47.85 20.23 5.87
N ALA A 335 48.91 19.70 6.48
CA ALA A 335 49.74 18.66 5.87
C ALA A 335 49.40 17.24 6.36
N VAL A 336 48.45 17.08 7.29
CA VAL A 336 47.91 15.78 7.72
C VAL A 336 46.43 15.68 7.38
N ASP A 337 46.06 14.67 6.58
CA ASP A 337 44.67 14.38 6.24
C ASP A 337 44.01 13.53 7.34
N PHE A 338 42.97 14.07 7.98
CA PHE A 338 42.27 13.36 9.06
C PHE A 338 41.70 12.00 8.62
N PHE A 339 41.00 11.94 7.49
CA PHE A 339 40.31 10.71 7.05
C PHE A 339 41.29 9.66 6.53
N ALA A 340 42.42 10.08 5.95
CA ALA A 340 43.41 9.17 5.40
C ALA A 340 44.46 8.72 6.43
N GLU A 341 44.83 9.59 7.38
CA GLU A 341 45.99 9.36 8.26
C GLU A 341 45.63 9.26 9.74
N VAL A 342 44.59 9.94 10.24
CA VAL A 342 44.27 10.01 11.68
C VAL A 342 43.15 9.06 12.06
N GLN A 343 42.03 9.08 11.33
CA GLN A 343 40.88 8.23 11.60
C GLN A 343 41.24 6.74 11.65
N PRO A 344 42.04 6.18 10.71
CA PRO A 344 42.44 4.78 10.80
C PRO A 344 43.21 4.45 12.09
N LEU A 345 43.98 5.40 12.63
CA LEU A 345 44.71 5.22 13.89
C LEU A 345 43.75 5.19 15.09
N LEU A 346 42.78 6.11 15.10
CA LEU A 346 41.76 6.13 16.14
C LEU A 346 40.92 4.85 16.10
N GLU A 347 40.50 4.41 14.91
CA GLU A 347 39.73 3.17 14.72
C GLU A 347 40.50 1.93 15.18
N ALA A 348 41.78 1.81 14.80
CA ALA A 348 42.59 0.65 15.11
C ALA A 348 42.98 0.54 16.59
N HIS A 349 43.18 1.66 17.28
CA HIS A 349 43.79 1.66 18.63
C HIS A 349 42.89 2.22 19.74
N CYS A 350 41.92 3.08 19.42
CA CYS A 350 41.20 3.87 20.44
C CYS A 350 39.70 3.56 20.48
N MET A 351 39.06 3.47 19.32
CA MET A 351 37.61 3.46 19.21
C MET A 351 36.96 2.15 19.69
N ASP A 352 37.70 1.06 19.85
CA ASP A 352 37.16 -0.16 20.47
C ASP A 352 36.69 0.06 21.92
N CYS A 353 37.30 1.01 22.64
CA CYS A 353 36.92 1.37 24.01
C CYS A 353 36.29 2.77 24.12
N HIS A 354 36.44 3.63 23.11
CA HIS A 354 36.05 5.05 23.16
C HIS A 354 35.07 5.46 22.05
N LYS A 355 34.15 4.55 21.66
CA LYS A 355 33.05 4.85 20.74
C LYS A 355 31.70 4.41 21.30
N GLY A 356 30.63 5.05 20.86
CA GLY A 356 29.26 4.65 21.21
C GLY A 356 28.96 4.62 22.71
N THR A 357 27.86 3.98 23.10
CA THR A 357 27.29 4.07 24.46
C THR A 357 28.03 3.33 25.56
N LYS A 358 29.06 2.53 25.24
CA LYS A 358 29.91 1.79 26.19
C LYS A 358 31.33 2.37 26.27
N SER A 359 31.47 3.67 26.03
CA SER A 359 32.74 4.38 26.10
C SER A 359 33.34 4.32 27.52
N LYS A 360 34.62 3.95 27.61
CA LYS A 360 35.32 3.91 28.90
C LYS A 360 35.70 5.32 29.36
N GLY A 361 35.53 5.58 30.66
CA GLY A 361 35.84 6.87 31.27
C GLY A 361 35.05 8.03 30.66
N GLY A 362 33.86 7.76 30.11
CA GLY A 362 33.02 8.75 29.42
C GLY A 362 33.63 9.39 28.17
N LEU A 363 34.78 8.92 27.68
CA LEU A 363 35.50 9.54 26.57
C LEU A 363 35.05 8.99 25.22
N HIS A 364 34.66 9.89 24.31
CA HIS A 364 34.25 9.58 22.94
C HIS A 364 35.26 10.15 21.93
N LEU A 365 35.86 9.28 21.13
CA LEU A 365 36.84 9.58 20.08
C LEU A 365 36.30 9.28 18.68
N ASP A 366 35.00 9.06 18.55
CA ASP A 366 34.25 8.94 17.30
C ASP A 366 33.64 10.27 16.85
N ARG A 367 33.71 11.31 17.68
CA ARG A 367 33.16 12.64 17.41
C ARG A 367 34.12 13.74 17.86
N ARG A 368 34.29 14.75 17.00
CA ARG A 368 35.17 15.89 17.30
C ARG A 368 34.76 16.65 18.56
N SER A 369 33.48 17.00 18.71
CA SER A 369 32.99 17.79 19.85
C SER A 369 33.31 17.12 21.18
N SER A 370 33.01 15.82 21.29
CA SER A 370 33.29 15.05 22.51
C SER A 370 34.78 14.87 22.78
N ALA A 371 35.60 14.72 21.73
CA ALA A 371 37.05 14.66 21.90
C ALA A 371 37.65 15.99 22.39
N LEU A 372 37.04 17.13 22.05
CA LEU A 372 37.41 18.44 22.58
C LEU A 372 36.95 18.66 24.02
N GLU A 373 35.83 18.06 24.43
CA GLU A 373 35.34 18.13 25.82
C GLU A 373 36.15 17.23 26.75
N GLY A 374 36.51 16.03 26.30
CA GLY A 374 37.19 15.02 27.10
C GLY A 374 36.23 14.05 27.79
N GLY A 375 36.72 13.32 28.79
CA GLY A 375 35.93 12.36 29.55
C GLY A 375 35.93 12.64 31.05
N GLU A 376 35.73 11.61 31.85
CA GLU A 376 35.73 11.65 33.33
C GLU A 376 37.07 12.11 33.93
N SER A 377 38.14 12.16 33.14
CA SER A 377 39.44 12.76 33.54
C SER A 377 39.35 14.26 33.81
N GLY A 378 38.30 14.94 33.34
CA GLY A 378 38.11 16.39 33.46
C GLY A 378 39.05 17.22 32.58
N LYS A 379 39.81 16.58 31.68
CA LYS A 379 40.71 17.24 30.72
C LYS A 379 40.25 16.96 29.28
N PRO A 380 40.33 17.95 28.38
CA PRO A 380 40.15 17.75 26.94
C PRO A 380 41.05 16.63 26.40
N ALA A 381 40.49 15.71 25.62
CA ALA A 381 41.31 14.71 24.93
C ALA A 381 42.14 15.37 23.82
N LEU A 382 41.59 16.38 23.18
CA LEU A 382 42.21 17.18 22.13
C LEU A 382 42.16 18.67 22.48
N VAL A 383 43.30 19.35 22.42
CA VAL A 383 43.38 20.81 22.46
C VAL A 383 44.02 21.28 21.15
N PRO A 384 43.23 21.87 20.22
CA PRO A 384 43.73 22.36 18.93
C PRO A 384 44.97 23.24 19.08
N ALA A 385 45.99 22.99 18.24
CA ALA A 385 47.28 23.69 18.22
C ALA A 385 48.15 23.55 19.49
N GLU A 386 47.69 22.83 20.52
CA GLU A 386 48.42 22.61 21.77
C GLU A 386 48.60 21.11 22.08
N PRO A 387 49.50 20.40 21.36
CA PRO A 387 49.75 18.97 21.58
C PRO A 387 50.06 18.60 23.03
N GLN A 388 50.84 19.44 23.72
CA GLN A 388 51.25 19.21 25.12
C GLN A 388 50.09 19.24 26.12
N ARG A 389 48.95 19.85 25.76
CA ARG A 389 47.74 19.91 26.61
C ARG A 389 46.67 18.90 26.19
N SER A 390 46.90 18.19 25.10
CA SER A 390 45.99 17.17 24.60
C SER A 390 46.21 15.86 25.35
N GLU A 391 45.26 15.47 26.19
CA GLU A 391 45.39 14.29 27.04
C GLU A 391 45.63 13.02 26.20
N ILE A 392 45.11 12.93 24.97
CA ILE A 392 45.34 11.77 24.10
C ILE A 392 46.83 11.49 23.90
N LEU A 393 47.66 12.52 23.74
CA LEU A 393 49.10 12.35 23.54
C LEU A 393 49.78 11.91 24.84
N ALA A 394 49.39 12.49 25.97
CA ALA A 394 49.89 12.07 27.28
C ALA A 394 49.59 10.58 27.55
N ARG A 395 48.41 10.10 27.16
CA ARG A 395 48.00 8.69 27.35
C ARG A 395 48.73 7.73 26.42
N VAL A 396 48.86 8.05 25.14
CA VAL A 396 49.55 7.14 24.18
C VAL A 396 51.07 7.14 24.36
N GLN A 397 51.63 8.16 25.01
CA GLN A 397 53.07 8.26 25.34
C GLN A 397 53.42 7.79 26.76
N SER A 398 52.43 7.50 27.61
CA SER A 398 52.68 7.07 28.99
C SER A 398 53.36 5.69 29.06
N GLU A 399 54.27 5.54 30.00
CA GLU A 399 54.87 4.24 30.38
C GLU A 399 54.17 3.60 31.59
N ASP A 400 53.34 4.36 32.30
CA ASP A 400 52.60 3.88 33.46
C ASP A 400 51.49 2.89 32.99
N PRO A 401 51.51 1.62 33.46
CA PRO A 401 50.52 0.62 33.09
C PRO A 401 49.07 1.03 33.37
N ASP A 402 48.81 1.93 34.34
CA ASP A 402 47.47 2.37 34.71
C ASP A 402 46.98 3.59 33.89
N GLU A 403 47.90 4.33 33.27
CA GLU A 403 47.58 5.55 32.51
C GLU A 403 47.74 5.37 30.98
N VAL A 404 48.52 4.37 30.54
CA VAL A 404 48.83 4.15 29.13
C VAL A 404 47.61 3.68 28.32
N MET A 405 47.43 4.26 27.14
CA MET A 405 46.40 3.86 26.18
C MET A 405 47.02 3.43 24.84
N PRO A 406 46.55 2.32 24.22
CA PRO A 406 45.58 1.36 24.77
C PRO A 406 46.22 0.45 25.85
N PRO A 407 45.50 0.11 26.94
CA PRO A 407 46.03 -0.72 28.04
C PRO A 407 46.17 -2.20 27.66
N LYS A 408 45.47 -2.61 26.60
CA LYS A 408 45.54 -3.94 25.99
C LYS A 408 45.50 -3.79 24.47
N GLY A 409 46.28 -4.58 23.75
CA GLY A 409 46.39 -4.51 22.29
C GLY A 409 47.70 -3.90 21.82
N THR A 410 47.80 -3.62 20.52
CA THR A 410 49.00 -3.04 19.91
C THR A 410 49.08 -1.54 20.22
N LYS A 411 50.19 -1.10 20.83
CA LYS A 411 50.47 0.33 21.05
C LYS A 411 50.77 1.04 19.73
N LEU A 412 50.51 2.33 19.68
CA LEU A 412 50.87 3.16 18.53
C LEU A 412 52.40 3.22 18.39
N SER A 413 52.90 3.09 17.17
CA SER A 413 54.30 3.26 16.82
C SER A 413 54.72 4.75 16.92
N PRO A 414 56.03 5.04 17.04
CA PRO A 414 56.52 6.43 17.06
C PRO A 414 56.07 7.26 15.86
N LYS A 415 55.90 6.64 14.68
CA LYS A 415 55.41 7.31 13.48
C LYS A 415 53.92 7.70 13.60
N GLU A 416 53.10 6.82 14.17
CA GLU A 416 51.67 7.07 14.37
C GLU A 416 51.44 8.14 15.45
N ILE A 417 52.21 8.11 16.53
CA ILE A 417 52.23 9.16 17.56
C ILE A 417 52.65 10.50 16.94
N ALA A 418 53.70 10.53 16.11
CA ALA A 418 54.13 11.74 15.42
C ALA A 418 53.05 12.28 14.46
N THR A 419 52.27 11.40 13.83
CA THR A 419 51.15 11.77 12.96
C THR A 419 50.03 12.45 13.77
N LEU A 420 49.63 11.86 14.90
CA LEU A 420 48.66 12.46 15.83
C LEU A 420 49.16 13.80 16.38
N GLN A 421 50.43 13.88 16.78
CA GLN A 421 51.03 15.10 17.29
C GLN A 421 51.04 16.22 16.26
N LYS A 422 51.44 15.92 15.02
CA LYS A 422 51.45 16.87 13.91
C LYS A 422 50.04 17.35 13.57
N TRP A 423 49.08 16.44 13.49
CA TRP A 423 47.67 16.80 13.27
C TRP A 423 47.13 17.73 14.36
N ILE A 424 47.42 17.47 15.63
CA ILE A 424 47.00 18.35 16.73
C ILE A 424 47.69 19.71 16.63
N GLN A 425 48.98 19.74 16.30
CA GLN A 425 49.75 20.97 16.10
C GLN A 425 49.17 21.83 14.97
N GLU A 426 48.63 21.21 13.92
CA GLU A 426 47.93 21.86 12.81
C GLU A 426 46.48 22.28 13.15
N GLY A 427 46.08 22.17 14.42
CA GLY A 427 44.76 22.59 14.90
C GLY A 427 43.74 21.47 15.02
N ALA A 428 44.15 20.21 14.95
CA ALA A 428 43.28 19.03 15.02
C ALA A 428 42.08 19.15 14.06
N GLN A 429 42.37 19.49 12.80
CA GLN A 429 41.35 19.66 11.76
C GLN A 429 40.62 18.35 11.56
N TRP A 430 39.33 18.32 11.89
CA TRP A 430 38.49 17.14 11.85
C TRP A 430 37.17 17.54 11.17
N PRO A 431 37.10 17.44 9.83
CA PRO A 431 35.88 17.75 9.11
C PRO A 431 34.75 16.81 9.49
N GLU A 432 33.52 17.30 9.45
CA GLU A 432 32.34 16.52 9.85
C GLU A 432 32.10 15.30 8.94
N PHE A 433 32.40 15.45 7.65
CA PHE A 433 32.36 14.37 6.65
C PHE A 433 33.59 14.43 5.76
N ARG A 434 33.90 13.31 5.08
CA ARG A 434 34.92 13.28 4.03
C ARG A 434 34.60 14.37 2.99
N PRO A 435 35.60 15.04 2.38
CA PRO A 435 35.35 16.05 1.36
C PRO A 435 34.39 15.56 0.27
N VAL A 436 33.29 16.29 0.09
CA VAL A 436 32.25 16.04 -0.92
C VAL A 436 32.08 17.27 -1.82
N PRO A 437 31.50 17.13 -3.03
CA PRO A 437 31.25 18.27 -3.91
C PRO A 437 30.39 19.34 -3.24
N THR A 438 30.89 20.59 -3.25
CA THR A 438 30.21 21.76 -2.67
C THR A 438 29.48 22.61 -3.72
N THR A 439 29.56 22.26 -5.01
CA THR A 439 28.90 23.02 -6.07
C THR A 439 27.44 22.59 -6.20
N LEU A 440 26.53 23.57 -6.13
CA LEU A 440 25.11 23.36 -6.36
C LEU A 440 24.82 23.15 -7.85
N THR A 441 24.05 22.12 -8.20
CA THR A 441 23.55 21.97 -9.58
C THR A 441 22.49 23.05 -9.90
N PRO A 442 22.27 23.40 -11.19
CA PRO A 442 21.20 24.30 -11.58
C PRO A 442 19.81 23.71 -11.26
N LEU A 443 18.75 24.51 -11.34
CA LEU A 443 17.39 23.97 -11.28
C LEU A 443 17.10 23.06 -12.46
N THR A 444 16.31 22.01 -12.24
CA THR A 444 15.90 21.08 -13.29
C THR A 444 14.91 21.72 -14.27
N SER A 445 14.81 21.17 -15.48
CA SER A 445 13.84 21.63 -16.49
C SER A 445 12.41 21.38 -16.03
N ASP A 446 11.44 22.09 -16.61
CA ASP A 446 10.04 21.99 -16.17
C ASP A 446 9.41 20.61 -16.36
N LEU A 447 9.68 19.95 -17.48
CA LEU A 447 9.17 18.59 -17.70
C LEU A 447 9.84 17.56 -16.79
N ALA A 448 11.14 17.71 -16.50
CA ALA A 448 11.83 16.87 -15.53
C ALA A 448 11.30 17.11 -14.11
N PHE A 449 11.09 18.38 -13.73
CA PHE A 449 10.45 18.75 -12.47
C PHE A 449 9.05 18.12 -12.37
N LEU A 450 8.21 18.27 -13.40
CA LEU A 450 6.86 17.71 -13.42
C LEU A 450 6.88 16.19 -13.27
N ARG A 451 7.76 15.49 -13.99
CA ARG A 451 7.92 14.04 -13.86
C ARG A 451 8.31 13.65 -12.44
N ARG A 452 9.35 14.29 -11.87
CA ARG A 452 9.83 14.03 -10.51
C ARG A 452 8.73 14.25 -9.47
N VAL A 453 8.14 15.45 -9.46
CA VAL A 453 7.13 15.81 -8.45
C VAL A 453 5.90 14.92 -8.55
N THR A 454 5.47 14.54 -9.75
CA THR A 454 4.31 13.64 -9.94
C THR A 454 4.62 12.24 -9.43
N LEU A 455 5.80 11.68 -9.74
CA LEU A 455 6.22 10.38 -9.21
C LEU A 455 6.34 10.38 -7.68
N ASP A 456 6.84 11.48 -7.10
CA ASP A 456 7.10 11.61 -5.67
C ASP A 456 5.84 11.85 -4.84
N THR A 457 4.82 12.42 -5.45
CA THR A 457 3.55 12.74 -4.77
C THR A 457 2.47 11.72 -5.07
N VAL A 458 2.23 11.36 -6.34
CA VAL A 458 1.12 10.50 -6.76
C VAL A 458 1.56 9.14 -7.33
N GLY A 459 2.86 8.87 -7.42
CA GLY A 459 3.40 7.52 -7.65
C GLY A 459 3.38 7.02 -9.10
N VAL A 460 2.78 7.79 -10.01
CA VAL A 460 2.69 7.48 -11.45
C VAL A 460 3.22 8.63 -12.30
N VAL A 461 3.54 8.36 -13.56
CA VAL A 461 3.89 9.41 -14.53
C VAL A 461 2.70 10.36 -14.78
N PRO A 462 2.95 11.66 -15.08
CA PRO A 462 1.86 12.60 -15.34
C PRO A 462 1.09 12.22 -16.60
N SER A 463 -0.23 12.36 -16.55
CA SER A 463 -1.09 12.17 -17.72
C SER A 463 -0.89 13.28 -18.76
N ALA A 464 -1.29 13.03 -20.01
CA ALA A 464 -1.20 14.02 -21.08
C ALA A 464 -1.93 15.34 -20.73
N GLN A 465 -3.07 15.25 -20.03
CA GLN A 465 -3.82 16.41 -19.58
C GLN A 465 -3.05 17.21 -18.52
N GLU A 466 -2.36 16.54 -17.60
CA GLU A 466 -1.55 17.19 -16.56
C GLU A 466 -0.30 17.85 -17.15
N ILE A 467 0.34 17.21 -18.12
CA ILE A 467 1.46 17.79 -18.87
C ILE A 467 1.00 19.07 -19.58
N ALA A 468 -0.10 19.00 -20.34
CA ALA A 468 -0.63 20.16 -21.05
C ALA A 468 -1.02 21.29 -20.10
N ALA A 469 -1.70 20.99 -18.99
CA ALA A 469 -2.09 21.98 -17.99
C ALA A 469 -0.87 22.69 -17.38
N PHE A 470 0.20 21.96 -17.08
CA PHE A 470 1.42 22.53 -16.50
C PHE A 470 2.23 23.35 -17.51
N VAL A 471 2.41 22.85 -18.74
CA VAL A 471 3.17 23.55 -19.80
C VAL A 471 2.46 24.83 -20.24
N ASN A 472 1.13 24.85 -20.23
CA ASN A 472 0.34 26.03 -20.58
C ASN A 472 0.24 27.06 -19.44
N ASP A 473 0.71 26.73 -18.23
CA ASP A 473 0.77 27.66 -17.11
C ASP A 473 2.05 28.53 -17.20
N SER A 474 1.90 29.79 -17.61
CA SER A 474 3.01 30.73 -17.77
C SER A 474 3.35 31.53 -16.50
N THR A 475 2.66 31.28 -15.38
CA THR A 475 2.88 32.06 -14.15
C THR A 475 4.16 31.66 -13.42
N PRO A 476 4.73 32.56 -12.59
CA PRO A 476 5.87 32.23 -11.74
C PRO A 476 5.58 31.13 -10.71
N GLU A 477 4.32 30.98 -10.27
CA GLU A 477 3.92 30.01 -9.23
C GLU A 477 3.50 28.64 -9.79
N ARG A 478 3.65 28.38 -11.09
CA ARG A 478 3.20 27.11 -11.72
C ARG A 478 3.69 25.86 -10.99
N ARG A 479 4.93 25.88 -10.46
CA ARG A 479 5.53 24.76 -9.72
C ARG A 479 4.87 24.59 -8.36
N ALA A 480 4.63 25.67 -7.62
CA ALA A 480 3.92 25.64 -6.35
C ALA A 480 2.47 25.16 -6.53
N ARG A 481 1.77 25.63 -7.58
CA ARG A 481 0.39 25.22 -7.85
C ARG A 481 0.26 23.77 -8.27
N VAL A 482 1.19 23.24 -9.06
CA VAL A 482 1.17 21.81 -9.39
C VAL A 482 1.49 20.94 -8.16
N ILE A 483 2.39 21.39 -7.27
CA ILE A 483 2.62 20.73 -5.97
C ILE A 483 1.32 20.69 -5.16
N ASP A 484 0.63 21.82 -5.01
CA ASP A 484 -0.61 21.91 -4.23
C ASP A 484 -1.71 21.00 -4.81
N ARG A 485 -1.85 20.98 -6.15
CA ARG A 485 -2.79 20.09 -6.85
C ARG A 485 -2.47 18.62 -6.60
N LEU A 486 -1.21 18.23 -6.70
CA LEU A 486 -0.78 16.84 -6.57
C LEU A 486 -0.86 16.32 -5.13
N LEU A 487 -0.57 17.18 -4.15
CA LEU A 487 -0.70 16.83 -2.73
C LEU A 487 -2.16 16.65 -2.31
N ALA A 488 -3.10 17.39 -2.91
CA ALA A 488 -4.53 17.21 -2.70
C ALA A 488 -5.14 16.07 -3.54
N ASP A 489 -4.37 15.44 -4.42
CA ASP A 489 -4.86 14.37 -5.28
C ASP A 489 -5.02 13.06 -4.49
N PRO A 490 -6.16 12.34 -4.59
CA PRO A 490 -6.35 11.04 -3.94
C PRO A 490 -5.27 9.99 -4.26
N ARG A 491 -4.64 10.08 -5.43
CA ARG A 491 -3.51 9.19 -5.82
C ARG A 491 -2.29 9.36 -4.92
N SER A 492 -2.19 10.44 -4.15
CA SER A 492 -1.13 10.61 -3.17
C SER A 492 -1.21 9.56 -2.04
N ALA A 493 -2.41 9.10 -1.70
CA ALA A 493 -2.58 7.98 -0.79
C ALA A 493 -2.04 6.67 -1.40
N ASP A 494 -2.40 6.37 -2.65
CA ASP A 494 -1.90 5.20 -3.39
C ASP A 494 -0.36 5.12 -3.36
N GLN A 495 0.30 6.25 -3.61
CA GLN A 495 1.76 6.36 -3.62
C GLN A 495 2.41 6.04 -2.27
N ALA A 496 1.77 6.44 -1.17
CA ALA A 496 2.37 6.37 0.15
C ALA A 496 2.12 5.02 0.85
N VAL A 497 1.08 4.27 0.48
CA VAL A 497 0.71 3.00 1.14
C VAL A 497 1.85 1.99 1.09
N GLY A 498 2.48 1.77 -0.07
CA GLY A 498 3.55 0.77 -0.23
C GLY A 498 4.73 0.96 0.75
N TYR A 499 5.10 2.22 1.01
CA TYR A 499 6.12 2.57 1.99
C TYR A 499 5.67 2.24 3.42
N TRP A 500 4.44 2.65 3.79
CA TRP A 500 3.91 2.41 5.13
C TRP A 500 3.61 0.93 5.40
N GLN A 501 3.30 0.13 4.38
CA GLN A 501 3.22 -1.32 4.49
C GLN A 501 4.57 -1.92 4.92
N ASP A 502 5.71 -1.41 4.42
CA ASP A 502 7.02 -1.88 4.86
C ASP A 502 7.41 -1.35 6.24
N VAL A 503 7.18 -0.07 6.51
CA VAL A 503 7.53 0.55 7.79
C VAL A 503 6.72 -0.06 8.94
N LEU A 504 5.45 -0.37 8.71
CA LEU A 504 4.57 -0.99 9.71
C LEU A 504 4.56 -2.52 9.65
N ALA A 505 5.38 -3.11 8.78
CA ALA A 505 5.45 -4.55 8.55
C ALA A 505 4.06 -5.19 8.33
N GLU A 506 3.23 -4.53 7.52
CA GLU A 506 1.98 -5.10 7.02
C GLU A 506 2.32 -6.35 6.22
N ASN A 507 1.90 -7.50 6.70
CA ASN A 507 2.24 -8.78 6.13
C ASN A 507 1.07 -9.31 5.29
N PRO A 508 1.16 -9.24 3.94
CA PRO A 508 0.12 -9.72 3.04
C PRO A 508 0.06 -11.22 3.00
N ASN A 509 1.04 -11.91 3.60
CA ASN A 509 1.18 -13.33 3.46
C ASN A 509 -0.16 -13.99 3.76
N ILE A 510 -0.67 -14.61 2.70
CA ILE A 510 -1.79 -15.54 2.71
C ILE A 510 -3.14 -14.79 2.78
N LEU A 511 -4.00 -15.02 1.80
CA LEU A 511 -5.42 -14.62 1.85
C LEU A 511 -6.21 -15.28 3.01
N ASN A 512 -5.57 -16.16 3.79
CA ASN A 512 -6.13 -16.82 4.96
C ASN A 512 -5.60 -16.15 6.24
N PRO A 513 -6.47 -15.71 7.15
CA PRO A 513 -6.09 -14.98 8.36
C PRO A 513 -5.29 -15.78 9.40
N THR A 514 -5.07 -17.08 9.21
CA THR A 514 -4.45 -17.98 10.21
C THR A 514 -2.93 -17.86 10.33
N LEU A 515 -2.25 -17.19 9.41
CA LEU A 515 -0.79 -17.29 9.21
C LEU A 515 -0.07 -15.92 9.31
N ASN A 516 -0.32 -15.17 10.38
CA ASN A 516 0.20 -13.80 10.58
C ASN A 516 -0.19 -12.80 9.48
N ASN A 517 -1.33 -13.00 8.84
CA ASN A 517 -1.85 -12.05 7.86
C ASN A 517 -2.33 -10.79 8.59
N THR A 518 -1.66 -9.68 8.34
CA THR A 518 -2.09 -8.34 8.75
C THR A 518 -2.55 -7.49 7.56
N GLY A 519 -2.38 -8.01 6.33
CA GLY A 519 -3.12 -7.69 5.09
C GLY A 519 -4.16 -6.60 5.18
N PRO A 520 -5.33 -6.89 5.77
CA PRO A 520 -6.47 -6.00 5.74
C PRO A 520 -6.22 -4.60 6.34
N PHE A 521 -5.36 -4.43 7.35
CA PHE A 521 -5.18 -3.09 7.96
C PHE A 521 -4.54 -2.07 7.00
N ARG A 522 -4.02 -2.52 5.84
CA ARG A 522 -3.63 -1.62 4.74
C ARG A 522 -4.74 -0.65 4.32
N TRP A 523 -6.00 -1.04 4.45
CA TRP A 523 -7.11 -0.16 4.10
C TRP A 523 -7.23 1.02 5.07
N TRP A 524 -6.91 0.81 6.35
CA TRP A 524 -6.77 1.90 7.31
C TRP A 524 -5.56 2.79 6.99
N ILE A 525 -4.41 2.22 6.57
CA ILE A 525 -3.27 3.03 6.09
C ILE A 525 -3.73 3.92 4.94
N HIS A 526 -4.35 3.34 3.92
CA HIS A 526 -4.82 4.05 2.74
C HIS A 526 -5.84 5.14 3.09
N GLU A 527 -6.87 4.83 3.89
CA GLU A 527 -7.89 5.81 4.29
C GLU A 527 -7.30 6.91 5.19
N SER A 528 -6.32 6.62 6.03
CA SER A 528 -5.65 7.63 6.86
C SER A 528 -4.86 8.62 6.01
N LEU A 529 -4.21 8.15 4.95
CA LEU A 529 -3.48 8.98 4.00
C LEU A 529 -4.44 9.77 3.10
N LEU A 530 -5.49 9.14 2.61
CA LEU A 530 -6.53 9.75 1.77
C LEU A 530 -7.25 10.89 2.49
N ASP A 531 -7.51 10.72 3.78
CA ASP A 531 -8.19 11.71 4.61
C ASP A 531 -7.22 12.77 5.16
N HIS A 532 -5.93 12.73 4.78
CA HIS A 532 -4.85 13.58 5.31
C HIS A 532 -4.85 13.66 6.85
N LYS A 533 -5.01 12.51 7.53
CA LYS A 533 -5.03 12.49 8.99
C LYS A 533 -3.72 13.06 9.54
N PRO A 534 -3.79 13.98 10.52
CA PRO A 534 -2.63 14.42 11.25
C PRO A 534 -1.85 13.25 11.85
N ALA A 535 -0.52 13.33 11.83
CA ALA A 535 0.34 12.21 12.17
C ALA A 535 0.18 11.76 13.64
N ASP A 536 -0.11 12.68 14.56
CA ASP A 536 -0.42 12.36 15.96
C ASP A 536 -1.69 11.51 16.08
N LEU A 537 -2.74 11.83 15.33
CA LEU A 537 -3.97 11.06 15.25
C LEU A 537 -3.73 9.68 14.63
N MET A 538 -3.08 9.62 13.46
CA MET A 538 -2.80 8.35 12.77
C MET A 538 -2.01 7.39 13.66
N VAL A 539 -0.99 7.88 14.36
CA VAL A 539 -0.16 7.04 15.25
C VAL A 539 -0.94 6.64 16.50
N THR A 540 -1.79 7.52 17.04
CA THR A 540 -2.65 7.18 18.17
C THR A 540 -3.66 6.09 17.84
N GLU A 541 -4.31 6.15 16.67
CA GLU A 541 -5.21 5.09 16.20
C GLU A 541 -4.50 3.74 16.08
N LEU A 542 -3.27 3.74 15.52
CA LEU A 542 -2.44 2.54 15.38
C LEU A 542 -2.12 1.90 16.73
N VAL A 543 -1.73 2.70 17.71
CA VAL A 543 -1.29 2.24 19.04
C VAL A 543 -2.48 1.76 19.89
N ARG A 544 -3.66 2.36 19.72
CA ARG A 544 -4.89 1.96 20.43
C ARG A 544 -5.45 0.62 19.97
N LEU A 545 -5.08 0.14 18.78
CA LEU A 545 -5.49 -1.17 18.24
C LEU A 545 -7.02 -1.38 18.23
N ARG A 546 -7.80 -0.33 17.96
CA ARG A 546 -9.27 -0.39 17.88
C ARG A 546 -9.75 -0.73 16.47
N GLY A 547 -11.05 -1.01 16.33
CA GLY A 547 -11.68 -1.32 15.03
C GLY A 547 -11.56 -2.79 14.63
N SER A 548 -11.77 -3.07 13.34
CA SER A 548 -11.79 -4.44 12.80
C SER A 548 -10.40 -5.04 12.66
N GLU A 549 -10.22 -6.27 13.11
CA GLU A 549 -9.02 -7.07 12.85
C GLU A 549 -8.93 -7.57 11.39
N ARG A 550 -10.06 -7.66 10.67
CA ARG A 550 -10.16 -8.42 9.41
C ARG A 550 -10.69 -7.64 8.21
N PHE A 551 -11.30 -6.48 8.42
CA PHE A 551 -11.86 -5.62 7.37
C PHE A 551 -11.16 -4.26 7.27
N GLY A 552 -10.00 -4.14 7.92
CA GLY A 552 -9.07 -3.04 7.74
C GLY A 552 -9.18 -1.92 8.74
N GLY A 553 -9.34 -2.25 10.03
CA GLY A 553 -9.11 -1.32 11.13
C GLY A 553 -7.70 -1.48 11.76
N PRO A 554 -7.27 -0.54 12.61
CA PRO A 554 -5.99 -0.60 13.33
C PRO A 554 -5.77 -1.85 14.19
N ALA A 555 -6.84 -2.48 14.71
CA ALA A 555 -6.75 -3.74 15.43
C ALA A 555 -6.02 -4.83 14.64
N GLY A 556 -6.12 -4.81 13.30
CA GLY A 556 -5.39 -5.71 12.41
C GLY A 556 -3.86 -5.59 12.53
N PHE A 557 -3.33 -4.43 12.93
CA PHE A 557 -1.90 -4.28 13.24
C PHE A 557 -1.48 -5.18 14.40
N GLY A 558 -2.36 -5.43 15.37
CA GLY A 558 -2.08 -6.25 16.55
C GLY A 558 -2.06 -7.76 16.28
N VAL A 559 -2.55 -8.21 15.12
CA VAL A 559 -2.65 -9.64 14.77
C VAL A 559 -1.27 -10.22 14.48
N ALA A 560 -0.90 -11.29 15.18
CA ALA A 560 0.25 -12.14 14.88
C ALA A 560 0.06 -13.55 15.46
N SER A 561 -0.83 -14.34 14.84
CA SER A 561 -1.29 -15.67 15.28
C SER A 561 -0.19 -16.72 15.53
N GLN A 562 1.01 -16.57 14.97
CA GLN A 562 2.16 -17.47 15.19
C GLN A 562 3.33 -16.82 15.95
N ASN A 563 3.07 -15.76 16.71
CA ASN A 563 4.05 -15.10 17.57
C ASN A 563 3.70 -15.36 19.04
N ASP A 564 4.70 -15.74 19.84
CA ASP A 564 4.55 -16.01 21.27
C ASP A 564 4.33 -14.73 22.11
N VAL A 565 4.83 -13.58 21.64
CA VAL A 565 4.60 -12.25 22.22
C VAL A 565 4.36 -11.23 21.11
N PRO A 566 3.17 -11.22 20.47
CA PRO A 566 2.84 -10.35 19.34
C PRO A 566 3.18 -8.87 19.60
N MET A 567 2.85 -8.36 20.78
CA MET A 567 3.04 -6.95 21.14
C MET A 567 4.52 -6.54 21.27
N ALA A 568 5.44 -7.48 21.53
CA ALA A 568 6.86 -7.17 21.52
C ALA A 568 7.35 -6.91 20.09
N ALA A 569 6.87 -7.68 19.11
CA ALA A 569 7.17 -7.40 17.71
C ALA A 569 6.59 -6.05 17.26
N LYS A 570 5.37 -5.70 17.72
CA LYS A 570 4.78 -4.38 17.46
C LYS A 570 5.54 -3.25 18.15
N GLY A 571 6.03 -3.47 19.37
CA GLY A 571 6.93 -2.55 20.06
C GLY A 571 8.19 -2.23 19.27
N THR A 572 8.85 -3.24 18.68
CA THR A 572 10.00 -3.03 17.78
C THR A 572 9.62 -2.18 16.57
N ILE A 573 8.46 -2.45 15.95
CA ILE A 573 7.98 -1.67 14.80
C ILE A 573 7.73 -0.21 15.18
N LEU A 574 7.05 0.06 16.30
CA LEU A 574 6.76 1.43 16.74
C LEU A 574 8.04 2.19 17.10
N GLY A 575 8.99 1.55 17.79
CA GLY A 575 10.28 2.14 18.13
C GLY A 575 11.06 2.56 16.87
N ALA A 576 11.18 1.66 15.90
CA ALA A 576 11.88 1.95 14.65
C ALA A 576 11.14 2.99 13.79
N ALA A 577 9.82 2.85 13.64
CA ALA A 577 8.99 3.70 12.79
C ALA A 577 8.92 5.15 13.30
N PHE A 578 8.73 5.34 14.61
CA PHE A 578 8.34 6.64 15.17
C PHE A 578 9.37 7.26 16.11
N LEU A 579 10.35 6.49 16.61
CA LEU A 579 11.39 7.01 17.51
C LEU A 579 12.82 6.83 16.98
N GLY A 580 13.02 6.12 15.86
CA GLY A 580 14.35 5.77 15.35
C GLY A 580 15.12 4.91 16.36
N VAL A 581 14.42 4.05 17.07
CA VAL A 581 14.93 3.18 18.14
C VAL A 581 14.82 1.72 17.71
N GLU A 582 15.97 1.08 17.50
CA GLU A 582 16.05 -0.34 17.16
C GLU A 582 16.08 -1.20 18.43
N MET A 583 15.11 -2.12 18.53
CA MET A 583 14.91 -3.00 19.70
C MET A 583 14.81 -4.47 19.33
N LYS A 584 15.10 -4.86 18.08
CA LYS A 584 14.98 -6.24 17.62
C LYS A 584 15.83 -7.21 18.43
N CYS A 585 17.08 -6.85 18.77
CA CYS A 585 17.91 -7.67 19.65
C CYS A 585 17.33 -7.80 21.06
N ALA A 586 16.66 -6.74 21.55
CA ALA A 586 15.97 -6.70 22.84
C ALA A 586 14.79 -7.69 22.94
N ARG A 587 14.46 -8.43 21.87
CA ARG A 587 13.45 -9.49 21.89
C ARG A 587 13.83 -10.66 22.80
N CYS A 588 15.11 -11.04 22.84
CA CYS A 588 15.59 -12.27 23.47
C CYS A 588 16.71 -12.07 24.51
N HIS A 589 17.38 -10.92 24.52
CA HIS A 589 18.47 -10.55 25.42
C HIS A 589 18.64 -9.03 25.38
N ASP A 590 19.42 -8.42 26.28
CA ASP A 590 19.71 -6.99 26.20
C ASP A 590 20.50 -6.66 24.93
N ALA A 591 20.20 -5.53 24.29
CA ALA A 591 20.83 -5.19 23.02
C ALA A 591 22.36 -4.99 23.21
N PRO A 592 23.21 -5.70 22.44
CA PRO A 592 24.66 -5.60 22.63
C PRO A 592 25.22 -4.27 22.11
N ALA A 593 24.63 -3.74 21.05
CA ALA A 593 25.08 -2.56 20.30
C ALA A 593 24.17 -1.32 20.47
N HIS A 594 23.09 -1.44 21.24
CA HIS A 594 22.14 -0.36 21.54
C HIS A 594 21.95 -0.27 23.06
N ARG A 595 21.61 0.90 23.59
CA ARG A 595 21.41 1.09 25.04
C ARG A 595 20.17 0.40 25.63
N PHE A 596 19.27 -0.10 24.77
CA PHE A 596 17.97 -0.61 25.21
C PHE A 596 18.02 -2.07 25.68
N LYS A 597 17.37 -2.32 26.83
CA LYS A 597 17.28 -3.63 27.48
C LYS A 597 16.06 -4.41 27.02
N GLN A 598 16.09 -5.73 27.25
CA GLN A 598 14.96 -6.60 26.99
C GLN A 598 13.72 -6.20 27.80
N GLU A 599 13.90 -5.83 29.07
CA GLU A 599 12.81 -5.37 29.94
C GLU A 599 12.03 -4.20 29.33
N GLN A 600 12.72 -3.21 28.75
CA GLN A 600 12.10 -2.04 28.14
C GLN A 600 11.22 -2.39 26.94
N LEU A 601 11.61 -3.38 26.12
CA LEU A 601 10.74 -3.87 25.04
C LEU A 601 9.48 -4.53 25.59
N PHE A 602 9.62 -5.30 26.68
CA PHE A 602 8.50 -5.98 27.32
C PHE A 602 7.57 -5.01 28.07
N GLN A 603 8.07 -3.87 28.55
CA GLN A 603 7.26 -2.79 29.10
C GLN A 603 6.37 -2.16 28.01
N LEU A 604 6.91 -1.84 26.83
CA LEU A 604 6.11 -1.39 25.68
C LEU A 604 5.09 -2.42 25.23
N SER A 605 5.51 -3.69 25.18
CA SER A 605 4.65 -4.82 24.87
C SER A 605 3.46 -4.91 25.84
N ALA A 606 3.71 -4.70 27.13
CA ALA A 606 2.68 -4.69 28.18
C ALA A 606 1.75 -3.47 28.08
N MET A 607 2.26 -2.30 27.70
CA MET A 607 1.42 -1.12 27.40
C MET A 607 0.48 -1.38 26.22
N LEU A 608 1.01 -1.86 25.09
CA LEU A 608 0.21 -2.20 23.90
C LEU A 608 -0.83 -3.29 24.20
N GLY A 609 -0.42 -4.33 24.93
CA GLY A 609 -1.30 -5.43 25.34
C GLY A 609 -2.25 -5.09 26.49
N GLN A 610 -2.16 -3.88 27.06
CA GLN A 610 -2.95 -3.37 28.17
C GLN A 610 -2.95 -4.27 29.43
N LYS A 611 -1.87 -5.03 29.63
CA LYS A 611 -1.73 -5.95 30.77
C LYS A 611 -0.28 -6.34 30.99
N SER A 612 0.04 -6.77 32.21
CA SER A 612 1.35 -7.34 32.50
C SER A 612 1.61 -8.60 31.66
N ILE A 613 2.86 -8.77 31.21
CA ILE A 613 3.27 -9.89 30.36
C ILE A 613 4.21 -10.80 31.13
N LYS A 614 3.90 -12.09 31.10
CA LYS A 614 4.82 -13.14 31.54
C LYS A 614 5.78 -13.47 30.40
N VAL A 615 7.08 -13.27 30.62
CA VAL A 615 8.12 -13.53 29.61
C VAL A 615 8.18 -15.04 29.32
N PRO A 616 7.92 -15.50 28.08
CA PRO A 616 7.96 -16.92 27.79
C PRO A 616 9.40 -17.40 27.60
N THR A 617 9.66 -18.68 27.85
CA THR A 617 11.01 -19.27 27.72
C THR A 617 11.57 -19.15 26.29
N THR A 618 10.70 -19.17 25.28
CA THR A 618 11.05 -18.96 23.87
C THR A 618 11.59 -17.57 23.57
N SER A 619 11.37 -16.61 24.47
CA SER A 619 11.84 -15.22 24.37
C SER A 619 13.14 -14.98 25.16
N SER A 620 13.96 -16.00 25.36
CA SER A 620 15.27 -15.86 26.00
C SER A 620 16.26 -16.78 25.33
N VAL A 621 17.50 -16.31 25.17
CA VAL A 621 18.60 -17.22 24.81
C VAL A 621 18.92 -18.15 26.00
N PRO A 622 19.27 -19.42 25.80
CA PRO A 622 19.63 -20.33 26.89
C PRO A 622 20.94 -19.91 27.58
N ALA A 623 20.88 -19.62 28.89
CA ALA A 623 22.03 -19.15 29.67
C ALA A 623 23.22 -20.12 29.67
N ASP A 624 22.96 -21.43 29.72
CA ASP A 624 24.00 -22.47 29.73
C ASP A 624 24.86 -22.48 28.46
N LYS A 625 24.33 -21.96 27.34
CA LYS A 625 25.05 -21.87 26.06
C LYS A 625 25.88 -20.59 25.93
N LEU A 626 25.61 -19.55 26.72
CA LEU A 626 26.32 -18.27 26.66
C LEU A 626 27.73 -18.35 27.27
N HIS A 627 27.91 -19.25 28.23
CA HIS A 627 29.17 -19.43 28.96
C HIS A 627 29.94 -20.69 28.55
N ALA A 628 29.41 -21.46 27.58
CA ALA A 628 30.04 -22.68 27.09
C ALA A 628 31.40 -22.35 26.43
N GLY A 629 32.47 -22.99 26.92
CA GLY A 629 33.83 -22.85 26.37
C GLY A 629 34.68 -21.70 26.94
N GLY A 630 34.27 -21.09 28.07
CA GLY A 630 35.13 -20.16 28.83
C GLY A 630 35.35 -18.77 28.22
N ARG A 631 34.65 -18.43 27.12
CA ARG A 631 34.67 -17.08 26.52
C ARG A 631 33.67 -16.16 27.24
N LYS A 632 34.00 -14.86 27.34
CA LYS A 632 33.09 -13.83 27.86
C LYS A 632 31.88 -13.72 26.92
N ALA A 633 30.67 -13.78 27.47
CA ALA A 633 29.44 -13.65 26.70
C ALA A 633 29.36 -12.26 26.02
N LEU A 634 29.01 -12.24 24.74
CA LEU A 634 28.84 -11.02 23.94
C LEU A 634 27.50 -10.32 24.17
N ILE A 635 26.58 -11.00 24.84
CA ILE A 635 25.21 -10.56 25.13
C ILE A 635 24.88 -10.87 26.59
N GLU A 636 23.96 -10.11 27.17
CA GLU A 636 23.50 -10.26 28.55
C GLU A 636 22.00 -10.48 28.57
N VAL A 637 21.52 -11.34 29.48
CA VAL A 637 20.08 -11.57 29.71
C VAL A 637 19.78 -11.15 31.14
N THR A 638 19.33 -9.92 31.33
CA THR A 638 18.94 -9.41 32.65
C THR A 638 17.51 -9.83 33.02
N LEU A 639 16.62 -9.95 32.04
CA LEU A 639 15.22 -10.36 32.25
C LEU A 639 15.07 -11.89 32.17
N LYS A 640 14.75 -12.52 33.30
CA LYS A 640 14.65 -13.99 33.38
C LYS A 640 13.34 -14.50 32.75
N PRO A 641 13.36 -15.69 32.10
CA PRO A 641 12.14 -16.39 31.72
C PRO A 641 11.16 -16.54 32.89
N GLY A 642 9.88 -16.30 32.62
CA GLY A 642 8.80 -16.35 33.60
C GLY A 642 8.63 -15.08 34.44
N ALA A 643 9.52 -14.08 34.32
CA ALA A 643 9.33 -12.78 34.94
C ALA A 643 8.02 -12.12 34.45
N ILE A 644 7.40 -11.34 35.33
CA ILE A 644 6.19 -10.57 35.04
C ILE A 644 6.62 -9.11 34.85
N VAL A 645 6.41 -8.57 33.65
CA VAL A 645 6.72 -7.18 33.32
C VAL A 645 5.42 -6.39 33.27
N ALA A 646 5.35 -5.30 34.04
CA ALA A 646 4.20 -4.40 34.06
C ALA A 646 4.25 -3.39 32.90
N PRO A 647 3.10 -2.82 32.48
CA PRO A 647 3.08 -1.71 31.53
C PRO A 647 3.84 -0.50 32.09
N ASP A 648 4.82 0.00 31.33
CA ASP A 648 5.61 1.18 31.72
C ASP A 648 6.25 1.86 30.50
N TRP A 649 6.56 3.16 30.59
CA TRP A 649 7.18 3.93 29.52
C TRP A 649 8.71 3.90 29.64
N PRO A 650 9.44 3.28 28.70
CA PRO A 650 10.88 3.06 28.86
C PRO A 650 11.76 4.23 28.40
N PHE A 651 11.18 5.34 27.90
CA PHE A 651 11.95 6.43 27.27
C PHE A 651 11.73 7.80 27.95
N PRO A 652 11.97 7.93 29.27
CA PRO A 652 11.79 9.19 29.99
C PRO A 652 12.64 10.34 29.44
N GLU A 653 13.74 10.03 28.73
CA GLU A 653 14.60 11.03 28.09
C GLU A 653 13.94 11.73 26.89
N PHE A 654 12.94 11.11 26.25
CA PHE A 654 12.21 11.73 25.15
C PHE A 654 11.03 12.54 25.67
N VAL A 655 10.33 12.00 26.66
CA VAL A 655 9.21 12.68 27.33
C VAL A 655 8.99 12.05 28.71
N PRO A 656 8.76 12.86 29.77
CA PRO A 656 8.39 12.35 31.08
C PRO A 656 7.08 11.55 31.05
N GLY A 657 7.00 10.46 31.80
CA GLY A 657 5.84 9.55 31.78
C GLY A 657 4.55 10.19 32.29
N GLU A 658 4.66 11.22 33.14
CA GLU A 658 3.55 11.98 33.73
C GLU A 658 2.79 12.82 32.70
N VAL A 659 3.39 13.07 31.52
CA VAL A 659 2.69 13.76 30.41
C VAL A 659 1.43 13.01 30.00
N ALA A 660 1.42 11.68 30.11
CA ALA A 660 0.24 10.87 29.79
C ALA A 660 -0.94 11.12 30.74
N ASP A 661 -0.71 11.61 31.96
CA ASP A 661 -1.77 11.73 32.98
C ASP A 661 -2.81 12.78 32.60
N TRP A 662 -2.42 13.76 31.79
CA TRP A 662 -3.28 14.86 31.33
C TRP A 662 -3.40 14.95 29.80
N LEU A 663 -2.53 14.28 29.03
CA LEU A 663 -2.56 14.32 27.57
C LEU A 663 -3.35 13.16 26.93
N ALA A 664 -3.43 12.00 27.61
CA ALA A 664 -4.22 10.87 27.14
C ALA A 664 -5.73 11.11 27.33
N GLU A 665 -6.57 10.55 26.46
CA GLU A 665 -8.03 10.61 26.59
C GLU A 665 -8.50 9.77 27.78
N ASP A 666 -7.93 8.59 27.92
CA ASP A 666 -8.10 7.67 29.04
C ASP A 666 -6.73 7.35 29.65
N SER A 667 -6.30 8.15 30.61
CA SER A 667 -5.02 7.98 31.30
C SER A 667 -4.94 6.71 32.15
N SER A 668 -6.05 5.98 32.34
CA SER A 668 -6.07 4.66 32.96
C SER A 668 -5.75 3.53 31.98
N ASN A 669 -5.87 3.77 30.67
CA ASN A 669 -5.59 2.79 29.62
C ASN A 669 -4.10 2.82 29.22
N PRO A 670 -3.32 1.74 29.42
CA PRO A 670 -1.89 1.74 29.08
C PRO A 670 -1.58 1.97 27.59
N ALA A 671 -2.43 1.52 26.68
CA ALA A 671 -2.21 1.76 25.25
C ALA A 671 -2.47 3.24 24.90
N ASP A 672 -3.43 3.88 25.56
CA ASP A 672 -3.68 5.30 25.33
C ASP A 672 -2.58 6.19 25.95
N ARG A 673 -2.08 5.83 27.13
CA ARG A 673 -0.87 6.45 27.70
C ARG A 673 0.32 6.36 26.74
N LEU A 674 0.54 5.18 26.14
CA LEU A 674 1.62 4.97 25.17
C LEU A 674 1.43 5.86 23.94
N ALA A 675 0.21 5.94 23.40
CA ALA A 675 -0.11 6.79 22.26
C ALA A 675 0.15 8.27 22.57
N ALA A 676 -0.27 8.74 23.74
CA ALA A 676 -0.06 10.11 24.20
C ALA A 676 1.43 10.45 24.34
N LEU A 677 2.24 9.55 24.92
CA LEU A 677 3.69 9.76 25.10
C LEU A 677 4.45 9.72 23.77
N LEU A 678 4.09 8.81 22.86
CA LEU A 678 4.69 8.76 21.52
C LEU A 678 4.43 10.05 20.74
N THR A 679 3.22 10.59 20.83
CA THR A 679 2.78 11.72 20.00
C THR A 679 2.79 13.07 20.74
N ALA A 680 3.36 13.13 21.94
CA ALA A 680 3.41 14.34 22.73
C ALA A 680 4.24 15.43 22.02
N PRO A 681 3.86 16.72 22.10
CA PRO A 681 4.66 17.81 21.54
C PRO A 681 6.05 17.90 22.19
N GLN A 682 6.15 17.55 23.48
CA GLN A 682 7.42 17.45 24.22
C GLN A 682 8.37 16.40 23.65
N ASN A 683 7.82 15.36 23.02
CA ASN A 683 8.60 14.31 22.37
C ASN A 683 9.06 14.80 20.98
N GLU A 684 10.04 15.71 20.94
CA GLU A 684 10.58 16.23 19.67
C GLU A 684 11.14 15.10 18.78
N ARG A 685 11.59 14.00 19.38
CA ARG A 685 12.12 12.82 18.66
C ARG A 685 11.08 12.26 17.68
N PHE A 686 9.81 12.19 18.09
CA PHE A 686 8.72 11.74 17.22
C PHE A 686 8.60 12.58 15.95
N ALA A 687 8.49 13.90 16.12
CA ALA A 687 8.36 14.81 14.99
C ALA A 687 9.61 14.79 14.09
N GLN A 688 10.80 14.79 14.68
CA GLN A 688 12.06 14.73 13.94
C GLN A 688 12.21 13.44 13.12
N VAL A 689 11.82 12.29 13.67
CA VAL A 689 11.88 11.00 12.95
C VAL A 689 10.92 10.99 11.77
N LEU A 690 9.69 11.49 11.94
CA LEU A 690 8.73 11.60 10.85
C LEU A 690 9.21 12.50 9.72
N VAL A 691 9.68 13.73 10.03
CA VAL A 691 10.15 14.65 8.98
C VAL A 691 11.43 14.16 8.31
N ASN A 692 12.32 13.45 9.04
CA ASN A 692 13.49 12.81 8.45
C ASN A 692 13.10 11.72 7.43
N ARG A 693 12.02 10.97 7.70
CA ARG A 693 11.48 9.99 6.74
C ARG A 693 10.90 10.66 5.50
N PHE A 694 10.13 11.73 5.66
CA PHE A 694 9.62 12.51 4.52
C PHE A 694 10.77 13.07 3.68
N TRP A 695 11.77 13.65 4.35
CA TRP A 695 12.99 14.13 3.72
C TRP A 695 13.72 13.04 2.95
N ALA A 696 14.01 11.89 3.58
CA ALA A 696 14.72 10.79 2.94
C ALA A 696 14.00 10.27 1.69
N ARG A 697 12.67 10.16 1.73
CA ARG A 697 11.87 9.70 0.58
C ARG A 697 11.95 10.64 -0.62
N LEU A 698 11.96 11.95 -0.38
CA LEU A 698 11.98 12.98 -1.42
C LEU A 698 13.40 13.27 -1.91
N MET A 699 14.33 13.46 -0.97
CA MET A 699 15.70 13.87 -1.25
C MET A 699 16.63 12.70 -1.59
N GLY A 700 16.23 11.45 -1.30
CA GLY A 700 17.02 10.24 -1.55
C GLY A 700 17.99 9.87 -0.43
N ARG A 701 18.11 10.73 0.61
CA ARG A 701 18.94 10.52 1.80
C ARG A 701 18.39 11.33 2.98
N GLY A 702 18.18 10.70 4.13
CA GLY A 702 17.78 11.33 5.38
C GLY A 702 18.84 12.29 5.94
N ILE A 703 18.37 13.30 6.66
CA ILE A 703 19.23 14.18 7.47
C ILE A 703 19.96 13.33 8.53
N VAL A 704 19.29 12.32 9.06
CA VAL A 704 19.86 11.24 9.87
C VAL A 704 19.76 9.93 9.11
N GLU A 705 20.88 9.22 8.97
CA GLU A 705 20.93 7.88 8.36
C GLU A 705 21.62 6.87 9.29
N PRO A 706 21.09 5.64 9.44
CA PRO A 706 19.85 5.14 8.82
C PRO A 706 18.57 5.74 9.43
N VAL A 707 17.54 5.98 8.62
CA VAL A 707 16.30 6.65 9.09
C VAL A 707 15.55 5.94 10.25
N ALA A 708 15.78 4.64 10.46
CA ALA A 708 15.09 3.82 11.45
C ALA A 708 15.93 3.49 12.70
N ASP A 709 17.24 3.78 12.70
CA ASP A 709 18.15 3.53 13.83
C ASP A 709 19.09 4.70 14.02
N TRP A 710 18.79 5.51 15.03
CA TRP A 710 19.49 6.77 15.30
C TRP A 710 20.51 6.66 16.44
N GLU A 711 20.66 5.48 17.06
CA GLU A 711 21.47 5.32 18.28
C GLU A 711 22.92 5.78 18.09
N ASN A 712 23.49 5.53 16.91
CA ASN A 712 24.86 5.90 16.56
C ASN A 712 24.94 6.94 15.44
N ALA A 713 23.79 7.47 14.99
CA ALA A 713 23.72 8.41 13.89
C ALA A 713 23.79 9.86 14.36
N VAL A 714 24.39 10.73 13.55
CA VAL A 714 24.46 12.18 13.80
C VAL A 714 23.74 12.90 12.67
N PRO A 715 22.82 13.84 12.95
CA PRO A 715 22.15 14.62 11.93
C PRO A 715 23.15 15.49 11.16
N THR A 716 23.07 15.47 9.83
CA THR A 716 23.88 16.33 8.96
C THR A 716 23.50 17.80 9.08
N HIS A 717 22.20 18.07 9.34
CA HIS A 717 21.63 19.40 9.50
C HIS A 717 20.72 19.43 10.74
N PRO A 718 21.29 19.46 11.96
CA PRO A 718 20.51 19.38 13.21
C PRO A 718 19.48 20.51 13.35
N GLU A 719 19.85 21.73 12.99
CA GLU A 719 18.96 22.90 13.06
C GLU A 719 17.79 22.79 12.08
N LEU A 720 18.05 22.36 10.84
CA LEU A 720 17.00 22.12 9.84
C LEU A 720 16.06 21.01 10.30
N LEU A 721 16.59 19.91 10.82
CA LEU A 721 15.81 18.79 11.33
C LEU A 721 14.88 19.23 12.46
N ARG A 722 15.42 20.00 13.41
CA ARG A 722 14.64 20.55 14.51
C ARG A 722 13.57 21.53 14.02
N TRP A 723 13.93 22.42 13.08
CA TRP A 723 13.01 23.37 12.48
C TRP A 723 11.83 22.66 11.77
N LEU A 724 12.12 21.66 10.92
CA LEU A 724 11.10 20.86 10.25
C LEU A 724 10.22 20.09 11.25
N GLY A 725 10.80 19.53 12.31
CA GLY A 725 10.05 18.85 13.36
C GLY A 725 9.08 19.80 14.08
N ARG A 726 9.52 21.03 14.36
CA ARG A 726 8.65 22.08 14.93
C ARG A 726 7.57 22.53 13.94
N GLU A 727 7.88 22.64 12.65
CA GLU A 727 6.88 22.93 11.61
C GLU A 727 5.79 21.86 11.55
N LEU A 728 6.14 20.57 11.71
CA LEU A 728 5.16 19.49 11.80
C LEU A 728 4.22 19.70 13.00
N VAL A 729 4.75 19.97 14.19
CA VAL A 729 3.92 20.20 15.39
C VAL A 729 3.07 21.46 15.22
N ARG A 730 3.66 22.54 14.69
CA ARG A 730 3.01 23.85 14.47
C ARG A 730 1.85 23.77 13.47
N SER A 731 1.94 22.94 12.44
CA SER A 731 0.83 22.69 11.51
C SER A 731 -0.27 21.80 12.09
N GLY A 732 -0.16 21.38 13.35
CA GLY A 732 -1.06 20.42 13.98
C GLY A 732 -0.80 18.99 13.49
N TYR A 733 0.47 18.64 13.27
CA TYR A 733 0.95 17.35 12.75
C TYR A 733 0.54 17.04 11.30
N ASP A 734 0.33 18.07 10.48
CA ASP A 734 0.06 17.91 9.05
C ASP A 734 1.35 17.57 8.28
N ALA A 735 1.45 16.32 7.81
CA ALA A 735 2.55 15.85 6.98
C ALA A 735 2.60 16.56 5.62
N THR A 736 1.44 16.93 5.06
CA THR A 736 1.33 17.59 3.76
C THR A 736 2.00 18.96 3.79
N HIS A 737 1.83 19.72 4.87
CA HIS A 737 2.53 21.00 5.11
C HIS A 737 4.06 20.85 4.98
N VAL A 738 4.65 19.86 5.68
CA VAL A 738 6.11 19.67 5.67
C VAL A 738 6.59 19.17 4.30
N ILE A 739 5.88 18.22 3.69
CA ILE A 739 6.20 17.74 2.33
C ILE A 739 6.16 18.91 1.34
N ARG A 740 5.15 19.78 1.44
CA ARG A 740 5.04 20.99 0.61
C ARG A 740 6.23 21.92 0.78
N LEU A 741 6.73 22.13 2.00
CA LEU A 741 7.94 22.92 2.25
C LEU A 741 9.15 22.32 1.52
N ILE A 742 9.33 21.00 1.59
CA ILE A 742 10.44 20.31 0.94
C ILE A 742 10.34 20.43 -0.58
N LEU A 743 9.19 20.12 -1.18
CA LEU A 743 8.98 20.15 -2.64
C LEU A 743 9.16 21.55 -3.26
N ASN A 744 8.84 22.59 -2.49
CA ASN A 744 9.01 23.98 -2.93
C ASN A 744 10.47 24.47 -2.80
N SER A 745 11.34 23.81 -2.03
CA SER A 745 12.73 24.23 -1.87
C SER A 745 13.52 24.14 -3.18
N HIS A 746 14.50 25.04 -3.37
CA HIS A 746 15.45 24.89 -4.47
C HIS A 746 16.30 23.63 -4.28
N ALA A 747 16.58 23.21 -3.04
CA ALA A 747 17.27 21.95 -2.75
C ALA A 747 16.61 20.75 -3.46
N TYR A 748 15.27 20.62 -3.38
CA TYR A 748 14.54 19.54 -4.05
C TYR A 748 14.48 19.72 -5.57
N GLN A 749 14.34 20.97 -6.06
CA GLN A 749 14.11 21.26 -7.49
C GLN A 749 15.37 21.30 -8.36
N ARG A 750 16.54 21.00 -7.78
CA ARG A 750 17.83 20.94 -8.48
C ARG A 750 17.92 19.80 -9.48
N ALA A 751 18.69 20.00 -10.53
CA ALA A 751 19.03 18.96 -11.50
C ALA A 751 19.84 17.86 -10.82
N THR A 752 19.52 16.63 -11.17
CA THR A 752 20.21 15.44 -10.66
C THR A 752 21.65 15.40 -11.16
N ASP A 753 22.58 14.96 -10.30
CA ASP A 753 23.94 14.64 -10.69
C ASP A 753 24.05 13.13 -11.00
N PRO A 754 24.14 12.73 -12.29
CA PRO A 754 24.15 11.31 -12.66
C PRO A 754 25.41 10.57 -12.24
N THR A 755 26.44 11.26 -11.77
CA THR A 755 27.67 10.64 -11.25
C THR A 755 27.52 10.17 -9.81
N GLN A 756 26.52 10.67 -9.09
CA GLN A 756 26.23 10.30 -7.70
C GLN A 756 25.34 9.05 -7.64
N ARG A 757 25.68 8.12 -6.74
CA ARG A 757 24.83 6.95 -6.44
C ARG A 757 23.79 7.25 -5.36
N GLU A 758 24.14 8.13 -4.43
CA GLU A 758 23.28 8.65 -3.39
C GLU A 758 23.57 10.15 -3.24
N PRO A 759 22.60 10.96 -2.81
CA PRO A 759 22.84 12.37 -2.52
C PRO A 759 23.92 12.52 -1.45
N ASN A 760 24.86 13.45 -1.64
CA ASN A 760 25.85 13.72 -0.60
C ASN A 760 25.21 14.37 0.65
N PRO A 761 25.88 14.34 1.82
CA PRO A 761 25.37 14.88 3.08
C PRO A 761 25.05 16.38 3.10
N LEU A 762 25.46 17.15 2.09
CA LEU A 762 25.22 18.60 1.96
C LEU A 762 24.07 18.94 0.99
N TYR A 763 23.45 17.93 0.35
CA TYR A 763 22.34 18.10 -0.59
C TYR A 763 22.63 19.08 -1.73
N THR A 764 23.85 19.07 -2.27
CA THR A 764 24.22 19.98 -3.37
C THR A 764 23.59 19.61 -4.71
N ALA A 765 23.25 18.32 -4.88
CA ALA A 765 22.47 17.79 -5.98
C ALA A 765 21.70 16.54 -5.53
N PRO A 766 20.49 16.29 -6.03
CA PRO A 766 19.87 14.97 -5.97
C PRO A 766 20.70 13.94 -6.74
N ALA A 767 20.63 12.67 -6.32
CA ALA A 767 21.13 11.54 -7.10
C ALA A 767 19.97 10.87 -7.89
N PRO A 768 20.25 10.18 -9.01
CA PRO A 768 19.22 9.45 -9.74
C PRO A 768 18.57 8.41 -8.85
N ARG A 769 17.28 8.54 -8.60
CA ARG A 769 16.53 7.59 -7.75
C ARG A 769 15.73 6.63 -8.62
N ARG A 770 15.97 5.34 -8.44
CA ARG A 770 15.17 4.30 -9.07
C ARG A 770 13.74 4.32 -8.53
N LEU A 771 12.78 4.11 -9.42
CA LEU A 771 11.38 3.91 -9.04
C LEU A 771 11.25 2.69 -8.12
N GLN A 772 10.35 2.78 -7.13
CA GLN A 772 9.96 1.63 -6.33
C GLN A 772 9.13 0.65 -7.17
N ALA A 773 9.04 -0.60 -6.71
CA ALA A 773 8.32 -1.65 -7.41
C ALA A 773 6.89 -1.24 -7.83
N GLU A 774 6.12 -0.66 -6.91
CA GLU A 774 4.76 -0.19 -7.16
C GLU A 774 4.75 0.95 -8.19
N GLN A 775 5.68 1.91 -8.07
CA GLN A 775 5.80 3.01 -9.04
C GLN A 775 6.14 2.50 -10.44
N VAL A 776 6.99 1.47 -10.57
CA VAL A 776 7.31 0.86 -11.88
C VAL A 776 6.04 0.27 -12.50
N VAL A 777 5.34 -0.57 -11.76
CA VAL A 777 4.13 -1.25 -12.27
C VAL A 777 3.03 -0.24 -12.59
N ASP A 778 2.66 0.61 -11.64
CA ASP A 778 1.54 1.54 -11.80
C ASP A 778 1.85 2.59 -12.88
N SER A 779 3.10 3.06 -12.99
CA SER A 779 3.51 3.97 -14.07
C SER A 779 3.46 3.32 -15.44
N LEU A 780 3.79 2.03 -15.59
CA LEU A 780 3.71 1.34 -16.87
C LEU A 780 2.25 1.22 -17.35
N PHE A 781 1.33 0.82 -16.48
CA PHE A 781 -0.10 0.80 -16.79
C PHE A 781 -0.64 2.21 -17.10
N ALA A 782 -0.26 3.22 -16.30
CA ALA A 782 -0.69 4.61 -16.53
C ALA A 782 -0.15 5.19 -17.86
N ALA A 783 1.14 5.00 -18.13
CA ALA A 783 1.82 5.49 -19.33
C ALA A 783 1.22 4.86 -20.60
N THR A 784 0.98 3.55 -20.60
CA THR A 784 0.37 2.85 -21.75
C THR A 784 -1.13 3.13 -21.86
N GLY A 785 -1.78 3.47 -20.74
CA GLY A 785 -3.24 3.54 -20.63
C GLY A 785 -3.90 2.16 -20.70
N LYS A 786 -3.14 1.07 -20.45
CA LYS A 786 -3.69 -0.27 -20.34
C LYS A 786 -4.45 -0.40 -19.01
N PRO A 787 -5.69 -0.92 -19.00
CA PRO A 787 -6.39 -1.16 -17.74
C PRO A 787 -5.66 -2.17 -16.84
N PHE A 788 -5.60 -1.89 -15.54
CA PHE A 788 -5.06 -2.79 -14.53
C PHE A 788 -6.11 -3.87 -14.21
N HIS A 789 -6.19 -4.91 -15.04
CA HIS A 789 -7.13 -6.01 -14.83
C HIS A 789 -6.41 -7.26 -14.32
N THR A 790 -6.75 -7.71 -13.11
CA THR A 790 -6.28 -8.98 -12.51
C THR A 790 -7.44 -9.78 -11.96
N GLU A 791 -7.19 -11.00 -11.47
CA GLU A 791 -8.17 -11.72 -10.67
C GLU A 791 -8.51 -10.96 -9.37
N GLU A 792 -9.63 -11.34 -8.74
CA GLU A 792 -9.91 -10.97 -7.35
C GLU A 792 -8.81 -11.55 -6.45
N ALA A 793 -8.28 -10.76 -5.52
CA ALA A 793 -7.36 -11.23 -4.48
C ALA A 793 -8.15 -12.01 -3.42
N SER A 794 -8.57 -13.22 -3.79
CA SER A 794 -9.38 -14.15 -3.00
C SER A 794 -9.24 -15.58 -3.55
N LEU A 795 -9.11 -16.56 -2.65
CA LEU A 795 -9.19 -18.00 -3.01
C LEU A 795 -10.62 -18.56 -2.85
N ASP A 796 -11.49 -17.82 -2.17
CA ASP A 796 -12.86 -18.20 -1.79
C ASP A 796 -13.87 -17.28 -2.50
N ILE A 797 -13.71 -17.03 -3.81
CA ILE A 797 -14.55 -16.09 -4.57
C ILE A 797 -16.06 -16.40 -4.53
N ASP A 798 -16.48 -17.59 -4.10
CA ASP A 798 -17.89 -17.97 -3.90
C ASP A 798 -18.39 -17.76 -2.45
N SER A 799 -17.54 -17.28 -1.55
CA SER A 799 -17.83 -16.91 -0.15
C SER A 799 -18.28 -18.09 0.74
N ASN A 800 -17.83 -19.31 0.43
CA ASN A 800 -18.23 -20.51 1.13
C ASN A 800 -17.38 -20.82 2.39
N ARG A 801 -16.34 -20.04 2.68
CA ARG A 801 -15.51 -20.17 3.90
C ARG A 801 -15.90 -19.13 4.95
N ASP A 802 -15.50 -19.39 6.19
CA ASP A 802 -15.65 -18.43 7.29
C ASP A 802 -14.48 -17.43 7.33
N LEU A 803 -14.70 -16.31 8.03
CA LEU A 803 -13.73 -15.22 8.17
C LEU A 803 -12.45 -15.62 8.89
N GLY A 804 -12.40 -16.74 9.61
CA GLY A 804 -11.18 -17.24 10.24
C GLY A 804 -10.28 -17.96 9.23
N ASN A 805 -10.83 -18.32 8.08
CA ASN A 805 -10.21 -19.24 7.13
C ASN A 805 -9.89 -18.63 5.77
N SER A 806 -10.61 -17.60 5.33
CA SER A 806 -10.33 -16.88 4.08
C SER A 806 -10.90 -15.46 4.14
N LEU A 807 -10.26 -14.52 3.46
CA LEU A 807 -10.70 -13.15 3.25
C LEU A 807 -10.63 -12.82 1.75
N SER A 808 -11.40 -11.81 1.33
CA SER A 808 -11.22 -11.15 0.04
C SER A 808 -10.59 -9.79 0.28
N LEU A 809 -9.55 -9.48 -0.51
CA LEU A 809 -8.97 -8.15 -0.60
C LEU A 809 -9.51 -7.38 -1.82
N GLY A 810 -10.58 -7.88 -2.46
CA GLY A 810 -11.22 -7.26 -3.62
C GLY A 810 -10.42 -7.41 -4.91
N TYR A 811 -10.78 -6.63 -5.92
CA TYR A 811 -10.09 -6.57 -7.21
C TYR A 811 -8.98 -5.51 -7.15
N PRO A 812 -7.69 -5.90 -7.25
CA PRO A 812 -6.59 -4.95 -7.28
C PRO A 812 -6.70 -3.97 -8.45
N SER A 813 -6.68 -2.68 -8.16
CA SER A 813 -6.59 -1.59 -9.17
C SER A 813 -5.26 -0.83 -9.11
N ARG A 814 -4.38 -1.21 -8.18
CA ARG A 814 -3.06 -0.66 -7.92
C ARG A 814 -2.12 -1.75 -7.44
N ALA A 815 -0.83 -1.58 -7.69
CA ALA A 815 0.19 -2.53 -7.26
C ALA A 815 0.21 -2.78 -5.75
N TRP A 816 -0.01 -1.75 -4.91
CA TRP A 816 0.02 -1.89 -3.45
C TRP A 816 -1.12 -2.78 -2.89
N MET A 817 -2.21 -2.94 -3.66
CA MET A 817 -3.35 -3.79 -3.30
C MET A 817 -3.03 -5.28 -3.48
N LEU A 818 -1.99 -5.62 -4.23
CA LEU A 818 -1.61 -7.00 -4.49
C LEU A 818 -1.13 -7.71 -3.21
N THR A 819 -1.18 -9.04 -3.28
CA THR A 819 -0.79 -9.94 -2.20
C THR A 819 0.06 -11.08 -2.74
N SER A 820 0.73 -11.77 -1.83
CA SER A 820 1.55 -12.93 -2.15
C SER A 820 0.69 -14.13 -2.56
N THR A 821 0.97 -14.69 -3.74
CA THR A 821 0.44 -15.94 -4.29
C THR A 821 1.22 -17.17 -3.80
N SER A 822 2.23 -17.00 -2.93
CA SER A 822 3.23 -18.03 -2.62
C SER A 822 2.67 -19.34 -2.04
N ASN A 823 1.43 -19.35 -1.52
CA ASN A 823 0.78 -20.56 -0.99
C ASN A 823 0.02 -21.38 -2.04
N GLU A 824 -0.04 -20.90 -3.29
CA GLU A 824 -0.65 -21.60 -4.42
C GLU A 824 0.28 -22.68 -4.99
N ARG A 825 1.57 -22.66 -4.63
CA ARG A 825 2.59 -23.58 -5.18
C ARG A 825 2.29 -25.06 -4.94
N ASP A 826 1.50 -25.40 -3.92
CA ASP A 826 1.09 -26.78 -3.63
C ASP A 826 -0.24 -27.18 -4.31
N ARG A 827 -0.96 -26.24 -4.96
CA ARG A 827 -2.27 -26.48 -5.60
C ARG A 827 -2.44 -25.64 -6.88
N PRO A 828 -2.07 -26.16 -8.06
CA PRO A 828 -2.19 -25.44 -9.33
C PRO A 828 -3.61 -24.95 -9.67
N SER A 829 -4.65 -25.60 -9.14
CA SER A 829 -6.05 -25.18 -9.28
C SER A 829 -6.40 -23.91 -8.50
N LEU A 830 -5.54 -23.43 -7.61
CA LEU A 830 -5.74 -22.19 -6.86
C LEU A 830 -4.82 -21.07 -7.35
N SER A 831 -4.12 -21.26 -8.47
CA SER A 831 -3.24 -20.22 -8.99
C SER A 831 -4.00 -18.94 -9.35
N LEU A 832 -3.36 -17.78 -9.19
CA LEU A 832 -3.85 -16.48 -9.68
C LEU A 832 -2.89 -15.94 -10.75
N PRO A 833 -2.93 -16.45 -12.00
CA PRO A 833 -1.92 -16.18 -13.02
C PRO A 833 -1.68 -14.70 -13.35
N ARG A 834 -2.72 -13.86 -13.37
CA ARG A 834 -2.54 -12.44 -13.69
C ARG A 834 -1.95 -11.68 -12.51
N ILE A 835 -2.41 -11.94 -11.28
CA ILE A 835 -1.78 -11.42 -10.05
C ILE A 835 -0.30 -11.85 -10.00
N GLN A 836 0.00 -13.13 -10.27
CA GLN A 836 1.38 -13.64 -10.26
C GLN A 836 2.26 -12.89 -11.26
N ALA A 837 1.79 -12.67 -12.49
CA ALA A 837 2.55 -11.97 -13.53
C ALA A 837 2.95 -10.54 -13.11
N VAL A 838 2.10 -9.83 -12.36
CA VAL A 838 2.43 -8.50 -11.83
C VAL A 838 3.32 -8.60 -10.59
N ALA A 839 3.04 -9.55 -9.70
CA ALA A 839 3.82 -9.79 -8.49
C ALA A 839 5.28 -10.18 -8.80
N ASP A 840 5.53 -10.90 -9.89
CA ASP A 840 6.89 -11.25 -10.34
C ASP A 840 7.70 -9.99 -10.71
N VAL A 841 7.06 -9.03 -11.37
CA VAL A 841 7.68 -7.72 -11.66
C VAL A 841 7.93 -6.98 -10.36
N LEU A 842 6.95 -6.91 -9.46
CA LEU A 842 7.15 -6.27 -8.16
C LEU A 842 8.35 -6.86 -7.41
N ALA A 843 8.46 -8.18 -7.35
CA ALA A 843 9.55 -8.89 -6.68
C ALA A 843 10.91 -8.59 -7.32
N ALA A 844 11.00 -8.51 -8.66
CA ALA A 844 12.24 -8.14 -9.37
C ALA A 844 12.74 -6.73 -8.99
N PHE A 845 11.83 -5.84 -8.60
CA PHE A 845 12.11 -4.47 -8.15
C PHE A 845 12.14 -4.31 -6.62
N GLY A 846 12.29 -5.40 -5.87
CA GLY A 846 12.55 -5.38 -4.42
C GLY A 846 11.30 -5.39 -3.55
N TRP A 847 10.11 -5.61 -4.11
CA TRP A 847 8.88 -5.78 -3.33
C TRP A 847 8.96 -7.00 -2.41
N ARG A 848 8.43 -6.83 -1.19
CA ARG A 848 8.45 -7.85 -0.15
C ARG A 848 7.07 -8.50 -0.03
N ALA A 849 6.97 -9.73 -0.51
CA ALA A 849 5.77 -10.56 -0.36
C ALA A 849 5.48 -10.92 1.11
N SER A 850 6.52 -10.95 1.95
CA SER A 850 6.50 -11.30 3.37
C SER A 850 7.19 -10.22 4.20
N ARG A 851 6.48 -9.68 5.20
CA ARG A 851 6.98 -8.58 6.04
C ARG A 851 6.95 -8.94 7.53
N GLN A 852 7.92 -9.74 7.95
CA GLN A 852 8.07 -10.10 9.37
C GLN A 852 8.67 -8.97 10.21
N ASP A 853 9.43 -8.08 9.56
CA ASP A 853 10.16 -6.99 10.17
C ASP A 853 9.92 -5.68 9.42
N PRO A 854 9.96 -4.53 10.12
CA PRO A 854 9.85 -3.22 9.50
C PRO A 854 11.05 -2.98 8.57
N ALA A 855 10.84 -2.29 7.46
CA ALA A 855 11.93 -1.81 6.61
C ALA A 855 11.62 -0.40 6.13
N SER A 856 12.66 0.45 6.08
CA SER A 856 12.55 1.82 5.52
C SER A 856 13.19 1.95 4.15
N VAL A 857 14.05 1.00 3.78
CA VAL A 857 14.74 0.91 2.50
C VAL A 857 14.62 -0.53 2.00
N ARG A 858 14.22 -0.70 0.74
CA ARG A 858 14.20 -2.01 0.07
C ARG A 858 15.53 -2.27 -0.62
N ASP A 859 15.81 -3.51 -0.98
CA ASP A 859 16.95 -3.84 -1.82
C ASP A 859 16.80 -3.16 -3.18
N GLN A 860 17.72 -2.23 -3.46
CA GLN A 860 17.79 -1.51 -4.73
C GLN A 860 18.95 -1.94 -5.63
N ALA A 861 19.59 -3.08 -5.35
CA ALA A 861 20.62 -3.61 -6.22
C ALA A 861 20.09 -3.82 -7.65
N ALA A 862 20.94 -3.51 -8.62
CA ALA A 862 20.70 -3.84 -10.01
C ALA A 862 20.86 -5.35 -10.19
N ASN A 863 19.95 -5.98 -10.93
CA ASN A 863 20.02 -7.40 -11.24
C ASN A 863 19.55 -7.68 -12.67
N VAL A 864 19.92 -8.85 -13.20
CA VAL A 864 19.59 -9.24 -14.58
C VAL A 864 18.10 -9.52 -14.80
N LEU A 865 17.33 -9.80 -13.73
CA LEU A 865 15.90 -10.08 -13.83
C LEU A 865 15.10 -8.82 -14.14
N GLN A 866 15.51 -7.65 -13.64
CA GLN A 866 14.82 -6.37 -13.86
C GLN A 866 14.63 -6.04 -15.35
N PRO A 867 15.68 -5.95 -16.19
CA PRO A 867 15.48 -5.71 -17.62
C PRO A 867 14.80 -6.91 -18.30
N ALA A 868 15.15 -8.15 -17.93
CA ALA A 868 14.60 -9.34 -18.56
C ALA A 868 13.07 -9.45 -18.41
N ILE A 869 12.55 -9.16 -17.21
CA ILE A 869 11.12 -9.28 -16.91
C ILE A 869 10.30 -8.12 -17.49
N LEU A 870 10.86 -6.91 -17.61
CA LEU A 870 10.19 -5.81 -18.31
C LEU A 870 10.12 -6.08 -19.82
N SER A 871 11.20 -6.60 -20.39
CA SER A 871 11.32 -6.84 -21.83
C SER A 871 10.53 -8.06 -22.32
N ASN A 872 10.45 -9.12 -21.51
CA ASN A 872 9.95 -10.44 -21.94
C ASN A 872 8.93 -11.07 -20.97
N GLY A 873 8.59 -10.38 -19.87
CA GLY A 873 7.64 -10.89 -18.89
C GLY A 873 6.20 -10.80 -19.39
N VAL A 874 5.33 -11.60 -18.78
CA VAL A 874 3.90 -11.67 -19.13
C VAL A 874 3.22 -10.30 -19.05
N MET A 875 3.51 -9.53 -17.99
CA MET A 875 3.00 -8.17 -17.85
C MET A 875 3.50 -7.24 -18.98
N GLY A 876 4.77 -7.36 -19.37
CA GLY A 876 5.36 -6.58 -20.47
C GLY A 876 4.60 -6.79 -21.78
N THR A 877 4.22 -8.03 -22.09
CA THR A 877 3.39 -8.37 -23.27
C THR A 877 2.04 -7.64 -23.26
N TRP A 878 1.38 -7.52 -22.11
CA TRP A 878 0.09 -6.81 -22.02
C TRP A 878 0.20 -5.32 -22.28
N LEU A 879 1.34 -4.74 -21.91
CA LEU A 879 1.65 -3.32 -21.98
C LEU A 879 2.15 -2.90 -23.37
N THR A 880 2.58 -3.86 -24.20
CA THR A 880 3.07 -3.59 -25.55
C THR A 880 2.08 -3.99 -26.62
N ILE A 881 1.26 -5.03 -26.43
CA ILE A 881 0.21 -5.39 -27.40
C ILE A 881 -0.88 -4.32 -27.42
N LEU A 882 -1.04 -3.68 -28.57
CA LEU A 882 -2.08 -2.70 -28.84
C LEU A 882 -3.43 -3.39 -29.01
N SER A 883 -4.11 -3.59 -27.88
CA SER A 883 -5.48 -4.13 -27.77
C SER A 883 -6.53 -3.02 -27.91
N GLU A 884 -7.81 -3.41 -28.00
CA GLU A 884 -8.94 -2.46 -28.16
C GLU A 884 -9.06 -1.44 -27.02
N ASP A 885 -8.74 -1.85 -25.79
CA ASP A 885 -8.80 -1.04 -24.57
C ASP A 885 -7.46 -0.34 -24.23
N HIS A 886 -6.47 -0.39 -25.14
CA HIS A 886 -5.14 0.15 -24.89
C HIS A 886 -5.06 1.65 -25.21
N GLY A 887 -4.53 2.46 -24.27
CA GLY A 887 -4.45 3.92 -24.44
C GLY A 887 -3.61 4.39 -25.63
N VAL A 888 -2.52 3.69 -25.96
CA VAL A 888 -1.73 3.98 -27.18
C VAL A 888 -2.50 3.62 -28.47
N THR A 889 -3.39 2.62 -28.46
CA THR A 889 -4.32 2.37 -29.59
C THR A 889 -5.23 3.56 -29.81
N ALA A 890 -5.79 4.12 -28.71
CA ALA A 890 -6.62 5.32 -28.78
C ALA A 890 -5.84 6.51 -29.35
N LEU A 891 -4.62 6.77 -28.85
CA LEU A 891 -3.74 7.83 -29.36
C LEU A 891 -3.42 7.66 -30.85
N ALA A 892 -3.13 6.43 -31.29
CA ALA A 892 -2.88 6.15 -32.70
C ALA A 892 -4.09 6.43 -33.60
N CYS A 893 -5.32 6.37 -33.05
CA CYS A 893 -6.55 6.69 -33.77
C CYS A 893 -6.84 8.19 -33.87
N GLU A 894 -6.11 9.05 -33.15
CA GLU A 894 -6.31 10.49 -33.19
C GLU A 894 -5.83 11.10 -34.53
N PRO A 895 -6.47 12.18 -35.01
CA PRO A 895 -6.12 12.83 -36.28
C PRO A 895 -4.87 13.71 -36.18
N LEU A 896 -3.75 13.15 -35.70
CA LEU A 896 -2.46 13.82 -35.54
C LEU A 896 -1.56 13.63 -36.77
N SER A 897 -0.66 14.59 -37.02
CA SER A 897 0.50 14.34 -37.89
C SER A 897 1.45 13.33 -37.24
N LEU A 898 2.31 12.66 -38.01
CA LEU A 898 3.29 11.71 -37.47
C LEU A 898 4.21 12.38 -36.43
N GLU A 899 4.60 13.62 -36.70
CA GLU A 899 5.44 14.40 -35.78
C GLU A 899 4.73 14.68 -34.46
N GLN A 900 3.48 15.16 -34.52
CA GLN A 900 2.65 15.40 -33.33
C GLN A 900 2.37 14.11 -32.55
N PHE A 901 2.15 13.01 -33.26
CA PHE A 901 1.97 11.69 -32.65
C PHE A 901 3.21 11.24 -31.89
N LEU A 902 4.41 11.38 -32.48
CA LEU A 902 5.67 11.05 -31.82
C LEU A 902 5.91 11.91 -30.59
N ASP A 903 5.68 13.23 -30.69
CA ASP A 903 5.81 14.13 -29.55
C ASP A 903 4.83 13.74 -28.42
N ALA A 904 3.57 13.44 -28.76
CA ALA A 904 2.57 12.98 -27.79
C ALA A 904 2.95 11.64 -27.15
N LEU A 905 3.47 10.69 -27.92
CA LEU A 905 3.92 9.38 -27.43
C LEU A 905 5.09 9.53 -26.45
N PHE A 906 6.09 10.33 -26.80
CA PHE A 906 7.25 10.59 -25.93
C PHE A 906 6.87 11.33 -24.64
N LEU A 907 6.00 12.34 -24.73
CA LEU A 907 5.48 13.02 -23.54
C LEU A 907 4.70 12.05 -22.64
N ARG A 908 3.88 11.18 -23.23
CA ARG A 908 3.08 10.20 -22.50
C ARG A 908 3.92 9.15 -21.77
N ILE A 909 4.98 8.62 -22.41
CA ILE A 909 5.79 7.53 -21.84
C ILE A 909 6.94 8.06 -20.97
N LEU A 910 7.67 9.06 -21.45
CA LEU A 910 8.93 9.53 -20.85
C LEU A 910 8.82 10.93 -20.26
N THR A 911 7.72 11.64 -20.47
CA THR A 911 7.52 13.03 -19.99
C THR A 911 8.61 13.98 -20.49
N ARG A 912 9.05 13.79 -21.72
CA ARG A 912 9.98 14.69 -22.43
C ARG A 912 9.71 14.62 -23.92
N HIS A 913 10.25 15.56 -24.69
CA HIS A 913 10.26 15.45 -26.15
C HIS A 913 11.34 14.47 -26.63
N PRO A 914 11.16 13.85 -27.82
CA PRO A 914 12.23 13.09 -28.45
C PRO A 914 13.39 14.02 -28.81
N ASN A 915 14.62 13.54 -28.63
CA ASN A 915 15.78 14.24 -29.15
C ASN A 915 15.84 14.10 -30.69
N PRO A 916 16.67 14.90 -31.40
CA PRO A 916 16.70 14.88 -32.87
C PRO A 916 16.97 13.49 -33.48
N SER A 917 17.85 12.68 -32.87
CA SER A 917 18.18 11.34 -33.36
C SER A 917 17.05 10.33 -33.13
N GLU A 918 16.39 10.40 -31.97
CA GLU A 918 15.19 9.61 -31.68
C GLU A 918 14.06 9.97 -32.66
N LYS A 919 13.84 11.27 -32.88
CA LYS A 919 12.79 11.78 -33.76
C LYS A 919 13.00 11.32 -35.20
N GLU A 920 14.22 11.41 -35.72
CA GLU A 920 14.58 10.90 -37.05
C GLU A 920 14.33 9.39 -37.17
N ARG A 921 14.84 8.60 -36.21
CA ARG A 921 14.74 7.14 -36.21
C ARG A 921 13.29 6.66 -36.19
N TYR A 922 12.48 7.18 -35.29
CA TYR A 922 11.10 6.74 -35.13
C TYR A 922 10.18 7.30 -36.23
N THR A 923 10.49 8.46 -36.80
CA THR A 923 9.82 8.94 -38.01
C THR A 923 10.05 7.99 -39.18
N ALA A 924 11.30 7.58 -39.42
CA ALA A 924 11.63 6.64 -40.49
C ALA A 924 10.91 5.29 -40.34
N LEU A 925 10.78 4.80 -39.11
CA LEU A 925 10.11 3.53 -38.81
C LEU A 925 8.59 3.60 -38.98
N LEU A 926 7.95 4.68 -38.55
CA LEU A 926 6.48 4.79 -38.53
C LEU A 926 5.87 5.48 -39.76
N ALA A 927 6.66 6.18 -40.57
CA ALA A 927 6.18 6.87 -41.77
C ALA A 927 5.49 5.96 -42.80
N PRO A 928 5.98 4.75 -43.11
CA PRO A 928 5.30 3.85 -44.02
C PRO A 928 3.88 3.56 -43.51
N GLU A 929 2.86 3.88 -44.33
CA GLU A 929 1.43 3.60 -44.07
C GLU A 929 0.80 4.41 -42.92
N PHE A 930 1.48 5.40 -42.33
CA PHE A 930 0.90 6.22 -41.25
C PHE A 930 -0.43 6.89 -41.64
N ALA A 931 -0.51 7.43 -42.86
CA ALA A 931 -1.71 8.12 -43.34
C ALA A 931 -2.91 7.17 -43.56
N THR A 932 -2.63 5.89 -43.79
CA THR A 932 -3.62 4.83 -44.07
C THR A 932 -3.69 3.80 -42.93
N ARG A 933 -3.15 4.13 -41.75
CA ARG A 933 -3.00 3.20 -40.63
C ARG A 933 -4.32 2.73 -40.03
N LEU A 934 -5.38 3.52 -40.20
CA LEU A 934 -6.69 3.22 -39.64
C LEU A 934 -7.42 2.22 -40.54
N GLN A 935 -7.89 1.14 -39.96
CA GLN A 935 -8.76 0.19 -40.65
C GLN A 935 -10.22 0.61 -40.42
N VAL A 936 -10.99 0.75 -41.51
CA VAL A 936 -12.45 0.87 -41.39
C VAL A 936 -12.93 -0.41 -40.74
N ALA A 937 -13.63 -0.31 -39.60
CA ALA A 937 -14.14 -1.48 -38.89
C ALA A 937 -14.93 -2.36 -39.85
N ALA A 938 -14.34 -3.47 -40.30
CA ALA A 938 -15.11 -4.56 -40.85
C ALA A 938 -15.99 -5.01 -39.70
N VAL A 939 -17.32 -4.88 -39.84
CA VAL A 939 -18.26 -5.59 -38.98
C VAL A 939 -17.75 -7.03 -38.95
N PRO A 940 -17.32 -7.56 -37.79
CA PRO A 940 -16.84 -8.94 -37.73
C PRO A 940 -17.93 -9.79 -38.39
N PRO A 941 -17.60 -10.68 -39.34
CA PRO A 941 -18.60 -11.60 -39.86
C PRO A 941 -19.27 -12.24 -38.65
N LYS A 942 -20.60 -12.19 -38.57
CA LYS A 942 -21.37 -12.91 -37.56
C LYS A 942 -21.04 -14.39 -37.76
N THR A 943 -19.99 -14.88 -37.10
CA THR A 943 -19.78 -16.30 -36.89
C THR A 943 -21.02 -16.78 -36.14
N GLU A 944 -21.63 -17.88 -36.58
CA GLU A 944 -22.65 -18.57 -35.78
C GLU A 944 -22.08 -18.76 -34.39
N ALA A 945 -22.61 -18.00 -33.42
CA ALA A 945 -22.06 -17.98 -32.09
C ALA A 945 -22.25 -19.38 -31.50
N ALA A 946 -21.16 -20.02 -31.11
CA ALA A 946 -21.23 -21.21 -30.28
C ALA A 946 -22.17 -20.93 -29.10
N PRO A 947 -22.97 -21.91 -28.64
CA PRO A 947 -23.91 -21.71 -27.57
C PRO A 947 -23.22 -21.06 -26.37
N ARG A 948 -23.78 -19.92 -25.92
CA ARG A 948 -23.23 -19.08 -24.86
C ARG A 948 -23.21 -19.87 -23.55
N ARG A 949 -22.09 -19.85 -22.84
CA ARG A 949 -21.93 -20.52 -21.53
C ARG A 949 -21.12 -19.63 -20.60
N PRO A 950 -21.40 -19.65 -19.28
CA PRO A 950 -20.54 -18.98 -18.33
C PRO A 950 -19.14 -19.59 -18.36
N ALA A 951 -18.13 -18.74 -18.16
CA ALA A 951 -16.79 -19.24 -17.89
C ALA A 951 -16.81 -20.01 -16.56
N TYR A 952 -16.25 -21.21 -16.55
CA TYR A 952 -16.08 -21.93 -15.30
C TYR A 952 -15.20 -21.13 -14.34
N TYR A 953 -15.66 -20.98 -13.11
CA TYR A 953 -14.86 -20.41 -12.04
C TYR A 953 -14.21 -21.51 -11.21
N VAL A 954 -12.97 -21.27 -10.80
CA VAL A 954 -12.27 -22.13 -9.85
C VAL A 954 -12.09 -21.38 -8.55
N SER A 955 -12.54 -21.99 -7.47
CA SER A 955 -12.51 -21.46 -6.11
C SER A 955 -12.15 -22.59 -5.13
N TRP A 956 -11.95 -22.25 -3.86
CA TRP A 956 -11.68 -23.22 -2.82
C TRP A 956 -12.71 -24.36 -2.79
N SER A 957 -13.99 -24.08 -3.04
CA SER A 957 -15.03 -25.12 -3.01
C SER A 957 -14.85 -26.26 -4.01
N ASN A 958 -14.21 -26.02 -5.16
CA ASN A 958 -14.11 -26.96 -6.27
C ASN A 958 -12.67 -27.29 -6.69
N HIS A 959 -11.67 -26.76 -5.99
CA HIS A 959 -10.25 -26.87 -6.35
C HIS A 959 -9.70 -28.31 -6.39
N LEU A 960 -10.39 -29.27 -5.79
CA LEU A 960 -10.01 -30.69 -5.78
C LEU A 960 -10.48 -31.45 -7.04
N ALA A 961 -11.34 -30.85 -7.87
CA ALA A 961 -11.76 -31.45 -9.12
C ALA A 961 -10.59 -31.46 -10.13
N PRO A 962 -10.31 -32.58 -10.83
CA PRO A 962 -9.24 -32.64 -11.83
C PRO A 962 -9.35 -31.56 -12.92
N GLU A 963 -10.57 -31.23 -13.34
CA GLU A 963 -10.85 -30.21 -14.34
C GLU A 963 -10.51 -28.79 -13.86
N ALA A 964 -10.46 -28.53 -12.54
CA ALA A 964 -10.13 -27.23 -11.98
C ALA A 964 -8.69 -26.83 -12.33
N THR A 965 -7.76 -27.78 -12.21
CA THR A 965 -6.36 -27.60 -12.64
C THR A 965 -6.29 -27.29 -14.13
N ARG A 966 -7.06 -28.00 -14.96
CA ARG A 966 -7.09 -27.75 -16.41
C ARG A 966 -7.57 -26.34 -16.75
N ILE A 967 -8.62 -25.86 -16.08
CA ILE A 967 -9.14 -24.49 -16.28
C ILE A 967 -8.09 -23.45 -15.89
N ARG A 968 -7.42 -23.62 -14.75
CA ARG A 968 -6.37 -22.68 -14.32
C ARG A 968 -5.16 -22.67 -15.25
N MET A 969 -4.74 -23.82 -15.75
CA MET A 969 -3.70 -23.89 -16.79
C MET A 969 -4.12 -23.16 -18.07
N GLN A 970 -5.39 -23.24 -18.47
CA GLN A 970 -5.90 -22.48 -19.62
C GLN A 970 -5.89 -20.96 -19.36
N GLN A 971 -6.28 -20.54 -18.16
CA GLN A 971 -6.23 -19.13 -17.75
C GLN A 971 -4.78 -18.61 -17.66
N GLU A 972 -3.83 -19.45 -17.23
CA GLU A 972 -2.41 -19.14 -17.24
C GLU A 972 -1.89 -18.95 -18.67
N VAL A 973 -2.26 -19.83 -19.61
CA VAL A 973 -1.94 -19.67 -21.03
C VAL A 973 -2.57 -18.39 -21.60
N ALA A 974 -3.81 -18.08 -21.25
CA ALA A 974 -4.48 -16.85 -21.66
C ALA A 974 -3.79 -15.60 -21.09
N ALA A 975 -3.41 -15.63 -19.82
CA ALA A 975 -2.62 -14.57 -19.19
C ALA A 975 -1.29 -14.37 -19.93
N ARG A 976 -0.55 -15.44 -20.26
CA ARG A 976 0.69 -15.34 -21.04
C ARG A 976 0.50 -14.76 -22.44
N LYS A 977 -0.61 -15.09 -23.11
CA LYS A 977 -0.93 -14.60 -24.46
C LYS A 977 -1.30 -13.11 -24.46
N GLY A 978 -1.95 -12.64 -23.42
CA GLY A 978 -2.52 -11.29 -23.37
C GLY A 978 -3.78 -11.13 -24.22
N ASP A 979 -4.29 -9.91 -24.27
CA ASP A 979 -5.48 -9.56 -25.05
C ASP A 979 -5.18 -9.59 -26.55
N PRO A 980 -6.18 -9.88 -27.40
CA PRO A 980 -5.97 -9.87 -28.84
C PRO A 980 -5.60 -8.46 -29.34
N PRO A 981 -4.73 -8.35 -30.37
CA PRO A 981 -4.47 -7.09 -31.04
C PRO A 981 -5.74 -6.44 -31.58
N THR A 982 -5.75 -5.11 -31.59
CA THR A 982 -6.85 -4.31 -32.13
C THR A 982 -7.07 -4.56 -33.61
N SER A 983 -8.33 -4.56 -34.04
CA SER A 983 -8.72 -4.57 -35.45
C SER A 983 -8.82 -3.16 -36.06
N ARG A 984 -8.55 -2.11 -35.28
CA ARG A 984 -8.68 -0.70 -35.72
C ARG A 984 -7.45 -0.20 -36.48
N LEU A 985 -6.34 -0.92 -36.40
CA LEU A 985 -5.06 -0.53 -36.99
C LEU A 985 -4.60 -1.59 -38.00
N VAL A 986 -3.99 -1.14 -39.09
CA VAL A 986 -3.34 -2.02 -40.08
C VAL A 986 -2.26 -2.85 -39.37
N PRO A 987 -2.28 -4.20 -39.47
CA PRO A 987 -1.42 -5.07 -38.67
C PRO A 987 0.08 -4.74 -38.76
N GLN A 988 0.60 -4.49 -39.96
CA GLN A 988 2.02 -4.19 -40.18
C GLN A 988 2.44 -2.84 -39.56
N TRP A 989 1.58 -1.83 -39.60
CA TRP A 989 1.86 -0.54 -38.98
C TRP A 989 1.75 -0.63 -37.45
N ARG A 990 0.73 -1.35 -36.95
CA ARG A 990 0.56 -1.65 -35.52
C ARG A 990 1.82 -2.30 -34.95
N GLU A 991 2.35 -3.35 -35.59
CA GLU A 991 3.55 -4.06 -35.13
C GLU A 991 4.77 -3.14 -35.02
N ARG A 992 5.00 -2.26 -36.01
CA ARG A 992 6.06 -1.24 -35.92
C ARG A 992 5.86 -0.29 -34.73
N LEU A 993 4.62 0.10 -34.44
CA LEU A 993 4.32 0.93 -33.26
C LEU A 993 4.52 0.15 -31.95
N GLU A 994 4.22 -1.14 -31.91
CA GLU A 994 4.50 -2.01 -30.75
C GLU A 994 6.00 -2.10 -30.48
N ASP A 995 6.84 -2.18 -31.53
CA ASP A 995 8.30 -2.13 -31.39
C ASP A 995 8.79 -0.79 -30.81
N VAL A 996 8.21 0.34 -31.28
CA VAL A 996 8.52 1.67 -30.72
C VAL A 996 8.12 1.74 -29.25
N LEU A 997 6.91 1.31 -28.92
CA LEU A 997 6.41 1.32 -27.55
C LEU A 997 7.27 0.44 -26.64
N TRP A 998 7.60 -0.78 -27.08
CA TRP A 998 8.50 -1.69 -26.37
C TRP A 998 9.85 -1.03 -26.09
N ALA A 999 10.44 -0.34 -27.08
CA ALA A 999 11.72 0.36 -26.91
C ALA A 999 11.64 1.50 -25.89
N LEU A 1000 10.54 2.27 -25.88
CA LEU A 1000 10.35 3.37 -24.93
C LEU A 1000 10.13 2.87 -23.50
N LEU A 1001 9.30 1.83 -23.30
CA LEU A 1001 9.04 1.24 -21.98
C LEU A 1001 10.30 0.58 -21.38
N ASN A 1002 11.18 0.05 -22.23
CA ASN A 1002 12.46 -0.55 -21.82
C ASN A 1002 13.64 0.44 -21.84
N SER A 1003 13.40 1.73 -22.07
CA SER A 1003 14.43 2.75 -21.93
C SER A 1003 14.93 2.78 -20.48
N PRO A 1004 16.26 2.78 -20.22
CA PRO A 1004 16.79 2.85 -18.87
C PRO A 1004 16.23 4.03 -18.07
N GLU A 1005 15.94 5.17 -18.72
CA GLU A 1005 15.42 6.36 -18.05
C GLU A 1005 14.01 6.20 -17.48
N PHE A 1006 13.21 5.26 -18.00
CA PHE A 1006 11.82 5.09 -17.56
C PHE A 1006 11.74 4.77 -16.07
N ILE A 1007 12.64 3.90 -15.60
CA ILE A 1007 12.69 3.41 -14.21
C ILE A 1007 13.43 4.35 -13.25
N PHE A 1008 13.79 5.57 -13.67
CA PHE A 1008 14.39 6.57 -12.80
C PHE A 1008 13.51 7.82 -12.69
N THR A 1009 13.60 8.42 -11.50
CA THR A 1009 13.12 9.76 -11.25
C THR A 1009 14.21 10.74 -11.71
N PRO A 1010 13.92 11.67 -12.64
CA PRO A 1010 14.91 12.59 -13.20
C PRO A 1010 15.36 13.63 -12.18
#